data_AF-A0A0F9J012-F1
#
_entry.id   AF-A0A0F9J012-F1
#
_cell.length_a   1.000
_cell.length_b   1.000
_cell.length_c   1.000
_cell.angle_alpha   90.00
_cell.angle_beta   90.00
_cell.angle_gamma   90.00
#
_symmetry.space_group_name_H-M   'P 1'
#
loop_
_entity.id
_entity.type
_entity.pdbx_description
1 polymer ?
#
loop_
_entity_poly.entity_id
_entity_poly.type
_entity_poly.pdbx_seq_one_letter_code
_entity_poly.pdbx_strand_id
1 'polypeptide(L)'
;LKTLGENFKGNPLREGVAEFVSLYVSDPTLANEAVPGFMSRFESKLEAEWPEILASLQDTRELLKKFRESPLEARVATTIAQRDRGFHLTAKTFRDWATRIYAGVFDDLHFIKKIEQAAFEGRPIPADLSPYLLARLTRGVAGVGDVFVQDGPIDWHTLKVSKEIPGLLKIIEPVWKQRTKFEVYMVLRRAQELLRSPLPRLRKAGSQLATMWETAADEINEGIGKLESPEFKKAVDMIQRWNDALLDYMAFSGRYSAEAIETIKKYHRNYAPLYRIFEELPDKLTGPPVAGERLADLPSPIKPLKGSTRNILSPIESMIRNAYAMTAVANRNEVGALLAEIVESKTGLGVWMEKIPVRIKPTTFQLAEIKSTLQDAGFDVENAELETLATVFRPMRVPERNVLTIYRHGRPELWQVDPAIYRAMLNLDRFTLPAWAKFLRLPARMFRLGTTLTFEFQMRNMIRDQQVVMIQGKGIPFAGFVEGLFEQMGRKEDFIRWKASGGSIFGNLALDTDALSNRLERVMKQRGVKDFIDPRNPAQIGRSLLEVLASLTELSESPTRVGIFKREMRDPRPEDTTERAKVLRAAFESREASLDFGRRGGGILAWTQTTAFMNPWLQGLDKVARVIKANPRKAAALAATMILATYYLYQHNKKQPGYDSVPGWKKDTGWVYCPEGGGPCKWIPGAFEWHIIFSAIPRRIFEWMDEDNPEAFDKLLETTSRGVGNNVVPTIFQAWLENFGNYDPFFERPIIPRGLEEVTPAEQFTPHTSELAKRIGRFLEYPPAKIDNLIQGYTGGLGRTVVQGLDGLLREEDIGERPEGGITTWPGVRVFFVRVPSLSGEVVQDFFRFRERAREAVLTRNRMIKEGRDHAAFDIEFAWEIAIHQSFEKQARRFSQLRKGLLLIDRATNLDKTQKREAIDKITRMMIQQSKEKVEGAKELKKVIDEKRDILFQRR
;
A
#
# COMPACT_ATOMS: atom_id res chain seq x y z
N LEU A 1 -37.51 -1.18 46.77
CA LEU A 1 -36.09 -1.30 46.32
C LEU A 1 -35.35 -2.42 47.05
N LYS A 2 -35.01 -2.33 48.34
CA LYS A 2 -34.26 -3.44 49.01
C LYS A 2 -34.94 -4.80 48.85
N THR A 3 -36.26 -4.85 49.04
CA THR A 3 -37.10 -6.04 48.85
C THR A 3 -37.07 -6.59 47.42
N LEU A 4 -36.91 -5.71 46.41
CA LEU A 4 -36.74 -6.14 45.02
C LEU A 4 -35.39 -6.87 44.80
N GLY A 5 -34.36 -6.46 45.54
CA GLY A 5 -33.00 -6.97 45.41
C GLY A 5 -32.64 -8.10 46.38
N GLU A 6 -33.54 -8.51 47.28
CA GLU A 6 -33.27 -9.49 48.35
C GLU A 6 -32.95 -10.90 47.83
N ASN A 7 -33.40 -11.23 46.62
CA ASN A 7 -33.17 -12.54 46.00
C ASN A 7 -31.92 -12.62 45.11
N PHE A 8 -31.16 -11.53 44.98
CA PHE A 8 -29.99 -11.45 44.10
C PHE A 8 -28.68 -11.41 44.90
N LYS A 9 -27.62 -12.04 44.36
CA LYS A 9 -26.28 -12.03 44.98
C LYS A 9 -25.66 -10.64 44.84
N GLY A 10 -25.75 -9.80 45.87
CA GLY A 10 -25.18 -8.45 45.84
C GLY A 10 -25.71 -7.55 46.96
N ASN A 11 -25.50 -6.24 46.84
CA ASN A 11 -26.11 -5.27 47.75
C ASN A 11 -27.61 -5.14 47.43
N PRO A 12 -28.54 -5.47 48.36
CA PRO A 12 -29.98 -5.52 48.07
C PRO A 12 -30.56 -4.20 47.53
N LEU A 13 -29.95 -3.06 47.88
CA LEU A 13 -30.37 -1.77 47.35
C LEU A 13 -29.91 -1.57 45.90
N ARG A 14 -28.69 -1.99 45.55
CA ARG A 14 -28.16 -1.87 44.18
C ARG A 14 -28.87 -2.83 43.24
N GLU A 15 -29.02 -4.07 43.66
CA GLU A 15 -29.77 -5.09 42.91
C GLU A 15 -31.25 -4.66 42.78
N GLY A 16 -31.82 -4.07 43.84
CA GLY A 16 -33.17 -3.56 43.81
C GLY A 16 -33.40 -2.38 42.85
N VAL A 17 -32.37 -1.55 42.63
CA VAL A 17 -32.41 -0.48 41.62
C VAL A 17 -32.24 -1.06 40.21
N ALA A 18 -31.32 -2.02 40.02
CA ALA A 18 -31.15 -2.68 38.73
C ALA A 18 -32.42 -3.42 38.29
N GLU A 19 -33.06 -4.13 39.21
CA GLU A 19 -34.32 -4.82 38.98
C GLU A 19 -35.47 -3.84 38.75
N PHE A 20 -35.52 -2.71 39.48
CA PHE A 20 -36.50 -1.65 39.19
C PHE A 20 -36.32 -1.07 37.79
N VAL A 21 -35.09 -0.85 37.32
CA VAL A 21 -34.81 -0.35 35.96
C VAL A 21 -35.18 -1.40 34.90
N SER A 22 -34.93 -2.68 35.18
CA SER A 22 -35.36 -3.80 34.32
C SER A 22 -36.88 -3.83 34.17
N LEU A 23 -37.61 -3.74 35.29
CA LEU A 23 -39.08 -3.66 35.29
C LEU A 23 -39.57 -2.37 34.63
N TYR A 24 -38.94 -1.23 34.87
CA TYR A 24 -39.31 0.05 34.26
C TYR A 24 -39.31 0.00 32.72
N VAL A 25 -38.37 -0.76 32.13
CA VAL A 25 -38.26 -0.94 30.68
C VAL A 25 -39.17 -2.06 30.16
N SER A 26 -39.34 -3.14 30.93
CA SER A 26 -40.05 -4.35 30.48
C SER A 26 -41.54 -4.39 30.87
N ASP A 27 -41.94 -3.86 32.02
CA ASP A 27 -43.31 -3.74 32.49
C ASP A 27 -43.44 -2.55 33.48
N PRO A 28 -43.63 -1.32 32.96
CA PRO A 28 -43.70 -0.11 33.80
C PRO A 28 -44.86 -0.13 34.81
N THR A 29 -45.93 -0.89 34.54
CA THR A 29 -47.05 -1.06 35.48
C THR A 29 -46.58 -1.82 36.71
N LEU A 30 -45.92 -2.96 36.49
CA LEU A 30 -45.35 -3.78 37.55
C LEU A 30 -44.23 -3.05 38.29
N ALA A 31 -43.42 -2.25 37.60
CA ALA A 31 -42.38 -1.42 38.24
C ALA A 31 -42.99 -0.42 39.23
N ASN A 32 -44.07 0.25 38.84
CA ASN A 32 -44.77 1.20 39.70
C ASN A 32 -45.52 0.51 40.84
N GLU A 33 -46.07 -0.69 40.64
CA GLU A 33 -46.68 -1.49 41.71
C GLU A 33 -45.63 -2.00 42.71
N ALA A 34 -44.48 -2.45 42.22
CA ALA A 34 -43.44 -3.04 43.06
C ALA A 34 -42.66 -1.99 43.86
N VAL A 35 -42.59 -0.74 43.38
CA VAL A 35 -42.08 0.41 44.15
C VAL A 35 -42.94 1.66 43.90
N PRO A 36 -44.10 1.79 44.57
CA PRO A 36 -45.03 2.90 44.37
C PRO A 36 -44.41 4.28 44.59
N GLY A 37 -44.65 5.20 43.65
CA GLY A 37 -44.15 6.59 43.71
C GLY A 37 -42.66 6.76 43.40
N PHE A 38 -41.89 5.68 43.25
CA PHE A 38 -40.47 5.78 42.89
C PHE A 38 -40.26 6.10 41.41
N MET A 39 -41.16 5.66 40.53
CA MET A 39 -41.09 5.91 39.09
C MET A 39 -41.03 7.40 38.74
N SER A 40 -41.95 8.21 39.25
CA SER A 40 -41.96 9.66 38.99
C SER A 40 -40.70 10.35 39.53
N ARG A 41 -40.18 9.89 40.67
CA ARG A 41 -38.93 10.42 41.25
C ARG A 41 -37.70 10.00 40.44
N PHE A 42 -37.71 8.78 39.89
CA PHE A 42 -36.67 8.24 39.03
C PHE A 42 -36.63 8.98 37.69
N GLU A 43 -37.77 9.16 37.03
CA GLU A 43 -37.89 9.91 35.78
C GLU A 43 -37.49 11.38 35.98
N SER A 44 -38.02 12.06 36.99
CA SER A 44 -37.69 13.46 37.28
C SER A 44 -36.19 13.67 37.58
N LYS A 45 -35.55 12.72 38.29
CA LYS A 45 -34.12 12.79 38.56
C LYS A 45 -33.28 12.54 37.31
N LEU A 46 -33.65 11.54 36.50
CA LEU A 46 -32.96 11.28 35.23
C LEU A 46 -33.15 12.43 34.24
N GLU A 47 -34.32 13.06 34.18
CA GLU A 47 -34.56 14.22 33.33
C GLU A 47 -33.67 15.40 33.71
N ALA A 48 -33.48 15.63 35.02
CA ALA A 48 -32.64 16.72 35.53
C ALA A 48 -31.12 16.45 35.39
N GLU A 49 -30.66 15.22 35.62
CA GLU A 49 -29.22 14.90 35.67
C GLU A 49 -28.69 14.20 34.40
N TRP A 50 -29.49 13.38 33.71
CA TRP A 50 -29.10 12.57 32.55
C TRP A 50 -30.24 12.36 31.52
N PRO A 51 -30.71 13.42 30.84
CA PRO A 51 -31.87 13.33 29.95
C PRO A 51 -31.66 12.34 28.79
N GLU A 52 -30.42 12.14 28.34
CA GLU A 52 -30.10 11.14 27.30
C GLU A 52 -30.34 9.69 27.77
N ILE A 53 -30.12 9.39 29.06
CA ILE A 53 -30.37 8.06 29.63
C ILE A 53 -31.88 7.83 29.73
N LEU A 54 -32.65 8.85 30.16
CA LEU A 54 -34.11 8.77 30.20
C LEU A 54 -34.69 8.49 28.82
N ALA A 55 -34.26 9.24 27.80
CA ALA A 55 -34.67 9.05 26.42
C ALA A 55 -34.34 7.63 25.93
N SER A 56 -33.13 7.12 26.19
CA SER A 56 -32.74 5.76 25.81
C SER A 56 -33.59 4.67 26.48
N LEU A 57 -33.95 4.84 27.76
CA LEU A 57 -34.79 3.88 28.47
C LEU A 57 -36.23 3.90 27.94
N GLN A 58 -36.77 5.08 27.62
CA GLN A 58 -38.09 5.24 27.03
C GLN A 58 -38.17 4.68 25.60
N ASP A 59 -37.14 4.92 24.77
CA ASP A 59 -37.01 4.32 23.44
C ASP A 59 -36.96 2.80 23.52
N THR A 60 -36.18 2.25 24.47
CA THR A 60 -36.08 0.80 24.68
C THR A 60 -37.41 0.20 25.11
N ARG A 61 -38.16 0.90 25.98
CA ARG A 61 -39.51 0.53 26.41
C ARG A 61 -40.49 0.52 25.24
N GLU A 62 -40.43 1.53 24.37
CA GLU A 62 -41.29 1.61 23.18
C GLU A 62 -40.97 0.50 22.16
N LEU A 63 -39.69 0.19 21.97
CA LEU A 63 -39.25 -0.92 21.12
C LEU A 63 -39.70 -2.28 21.66
N LEU A 64 -39.62 -2.50 22.97
CA LEU A 64 -40.12 -3.72 23.63
C LEU A 64 -41.64 -3.84 23.52
N LYS A 65 -42.37 -2.73 23.67
CA LYS A 65 -43.83 -2.69 23.45
C LYS A 65 -44.18 -3.06 22.01
N LYS A 66 -43.56 -2.40 21.02
CA LYS A 66 -43.71 -2.73 19.59
C LYS A 66 -43.35 -4.18 19.28
N PHE A 67 -42.30 -4.71 19.91
CA PHE A 67 -41.89 -6.11 19.76
C PHE A 67 -42.94 -7.08 20.33
N ARG A 68 -43.50 -6.82 21.52
CA ARG A 68 -44.53 -7.67 22.13
C ARG A 68 -45.84 -7.66 21.36
N GLU A 69 -46.23 -6.47 20.87
CA GLU A 69 -47.44 -6.24 20.06
C GLU A 69 -47.28 -6.73 18.60
N SER A 70 -46.06 -7.04 18.16
CA SER A 70 -45.82 -7.60 16.82
C SER A 70 -46.38 -9.02 16.69
N PRO A 71 -46.90 -9.40 15.50
CA PRO A 71 -47.34 -10.78 15.21
C PRO A 71 -46.26 -11.82 15.57
N LEU A 72 -46.69 -13.00 16.00
CA LEU A 72 -45.80 -14.07 16.48
C LEU A 72 -44.72 -14.41 15.43
N GLU A 73 -45.11 -14.41 14.15
CA GLU A 73 -44.24 -14.66 13.00
C GLU A 73 -43.12 -13.61 12.88
N ALA A 74 -43.43 -12.33 13.14
CA ALA A 74 -42.45 -11.25 13.11
C ALA A 74 -41.47 -11.37 14.30
N ARG A 75 -41.95 -11.74 15.49
CA ARG A 75 -41.08 -11.99 16.65
C ARG A 75 -40.18 -13.21 16.43
N VAL A 76 -40.73 -14.30 15.90
CA VAL A 76 -39.97 -15.51 15.54
C VAL A 76 -38.95 -15.18 14.43
N ALA A 77 -39.31 -14.37 13.44
CA ALA A 77 -38.41 -13.93 12.38
C ALA A 77 -37.22 -13.10 12.89
N THR A 78 -37.37 -12.33 13.98
CA THR A 78 -36.22 -11.63 14.61
C THR A 78 -35.29 -12.56 15.39
N THR A 79 -35.78 -13.70 15.87
CA THR A 79 -34.98 -14.74 16.55
C THR A 79 -34.31 -15.71 15.57
N ILE A 80 -34.86 -15.86 14.36
CA ILE A 80 -34.20 -16.54 13.26
C ILE A 80 -33.12 -15.59 12.74
N ALA A 81 -31.85 -16.00 12.84
CA ALA A 81 -30.72 -15.20 12.38
C ALA A 81 -30.79 -14.96 10.85
N GLN A 82 -31.53 -13.94 10.43
CA GLN A 82 -31.43 -13.38 9.10
C GLN A 82 -30.05 -12.71 8.96
N ARG A 83 -29.41 -12.93 7.82
CA ARG A 83 -27.97 -12.74 7.63
C ARG A 83 -27.47 -11.29 7.82
N ASP A 84 -28.35 -10.31 7.93
CA ASP A 84 -28.03 -8.92 8.26
C ASP A 84 -28.96 -8.46 9.39
N ARG A 85 -28.45 -8.24 10.61
CA ARG A 85 -28.17 -6.90 11.17
C ARG A 85 -27.29 -7.07 12.41
N GLY A 86 -26.02 -6.69 12.31
CA GLY A 86 -25.16 -6.52 13.49
C GLY A 86 -25.45 -5.17 14.13
N PHE A 87 -25.25 -5.06 15.44
CA PHE A 87 -25.35 -3.85 16.25
C PHE A 87 -25.13 -2.56 15.43
N HIS A 88 -26.24 -1.89 15.07
CA HIS A 88 -26.20 -0.66 14.31
C HIS A 88 -25.90 0.49 15.28
N LEU A 89 -24.64 0.91 15.35
CA LEU A 89 -24.40 2.35 15.44
C LEU A 89 -24.57 2.90 14.02
N THR A 90 -25.84 3.11 13.63
CA THR A 90 -26.17 4.09 12.60
C THR A 90 -25.41 5.36 12.94
N ALA A 91 -24.80 6.03 11.94
CA ALA A 91 -24.12 7.30 12.19
C ALA A 91 -25.14 8.25 12.84
N LYS A 92 -25.05 8.44 14.16
CA LYS A 92 -26.02 9.24 14.92
C LYS A 92 -25.89 10.72 14.56
N THR A 93 -24.73 11.12 14.02
CA THR A 93 -24.41 12.47 13.60
C THR A 93 -23.67 12.52 12.26
N PHE A 94 -23.74 13.66 11.56
CA PHE A 94 -22.94 13.93 10.35
C PHE A 94 -21.43 13.77 10.61
N ARG A 95 -20.96 14.09 11.82
CA ARG A 95 -19.56 13.89 12.23
C ARG A 95 -19.16 12.41 12.24
N ASP A 96 -20.04 11.53 12.70
CA ASP A 96 -19.76 10.09 12.71
C ASP A 96 -19.75 9.52 11.29
N TRP A 97 -20.65 9.99 10.43
CA TRP A 97 -20.66 9.64 9.02
C TRP A 97 -19.37 10.09 8.32
N ALA A 98 -18.98 11.35 8.47
CA ALA A 98 -17.74 11.90 7.90
C ALA A 98 -16.50 11.16 8.44
N THR A 99 -16.51 10.77 9.71
CA THR A 99 -15.43 9.97 10.32
C THR A 99 -15.33 8.59 9.69
N ARG A 100 -16.45 7.89 9.51
CA ARG A 100 -16.48 6.56 8.88
C ARG A 100 -16.03 6.63 7.42
N ILE A 101 -16.38 7.69 6.69
CA ILE A 101 -15.86 7.95 5.35
C ILE A 101 -14.35 8.19 5.38
N TYR A 102 -13.88 9.06 6.27
CA TYR A 102 -12.45 9.33 6.41
C TYR A 102 -11.65 8.05 6.69
N ALA A 103 -12.14 7.21 7.60
CA ALA A 103 -11.53 5.92 7.91
C ALA A 103 -11.62 4.93 6.74
N GLY A 104 -12.73 4.99 5.99
CA GLY A 104 -12.96 4.16 4.81
C GLY A 104 -12.08 4.52 3.62
N VAL A 105 -11.76 5.80 3.43
CA VAL A 105 -11.06 6.35 2.26
C VAL A 105 -9.56 6.57 2.54
N PHE A 106 -9.21 7.18 3.67
CA PHE A 106 -7.85 7.64 3.94
C PHE A 106 -7.11 6.80 4.98
N ASP A 107 -7.77 6.39 6.06
CA ASP A 107 -7.07 5.83 7.23
C ASP A 107 -7.89 4.79 8.01
N ASP A 108 -7.71 3.52 7.67
CA ASP A 108 -8.30 2.37 8.36
C ASP A 108 -8.02 2.32 9.87
N LEU A 109 -6.93 2.95 10.35
CA LEU A 109 -6.56 3.01 11.76
C LEU A 109 -7.10 4.27 12.48
N HIS A 110 -7.91 5.09 11.80
CA HIS A 110 -8.39 6.37 12.35
C HIS A 110 -9.19 6.21 13.65
N PHE A 111 -9.91 5.10 13.82
CA PHE A 111 -10.65 4.84 15.05
C PHE A 111 -9.76 4.49 16.25
N ILE A 112 -8.62 3.82 16.02
CA ILE A 112 -7.60 3.63 17.06
C ILE A 112 -7.04 4.99 17.49
N LYS A 113 -6.79 5.89 16.52
CA LYS A 113 -6.36 7.26 16.81
C LYS A 113 -7.39 8.04 17.63
N LYS A 114 -8.69 7.83 17.37
CA LYS A 114 -9.75 8.49 18.15
C LYS A 114 -9.82 7.99 19.58
N ILE A 115 -9.66 6.68 19.82
CA ILE A 115 -9.57 6.14 21.19
C ILE A 115 -8.39 6.79 21.91
N GLU A 116 -7.22 6.82 21.29
CA GLU A 116 -6.03 7.46 21.86
C GLU A 116 -6.29 8.94 22.19
N GLN A 117 -6.87 9.70 21.26
CA GLN A 117 -7.21 11.11 21.49
C GLN A 117 -8.23 11.30 22.61
N ALA A 118 -9.23 10.41 22.73
CA ALA A 118 -10.21 10.45 23.81
C ALA A 118 -9.57 10.09 25.16
N ALA A 119 -8.69 9.09 25.20
CA ALA A 119 -8.02 8.62 26.40
C ALA A 119 -7.06 9.65 27.02
N PHE A 120 -6.43 10.47 26.18
CA PHE A 120 -5.40 11.43 26.57
C PHE A 120 -5.80 12.89 26.33
N GLU A 121 -7.08 13.17 26.04
CA GLU A 121 -7.59 14.53 25.77
C GLU A 121 -6.82 15.28 24.68
N GLY A 122 -6.24 14.55 23.72
CA GLY A 122 -5.40 15.10 22.66
C GLY A 122 -4.01 15.58 23.09
N ARG A 123 -3.57 15.33 24.33
CA ARG A 123 -2.21 15.64 24.78
C ARG A 123 -1.18 14.76 24.05
N PRO A 124 0.04 15.27 23.79
CA PRO A 124 1.12 14.44 23.27
C PRO A 124 1.43 13.29 24.22
N ILE A 125 1.69 12.11 23.67
CA ILE A 125 2.03 10.90 24.43
C ILE A 125 3.30 10.26 23.87
N PRO A 126 4.08 9.56 24.72
CA PRO A 126 5.22 8.76 24.29
C PRO A 126 4.84 7.79 23.16
N ALA A 127 5.74 7.58 22.20
CA ALA A 127 5.46 6.75 21.02
C ALA A 127 5.22 5.26 21.36
N ASP A 128 5.83 4.74 22.41
CA ASP A 128 5.61 3.40 22.95
C ASP A 128 4.26 3.24 23.66
N LEU A 129 3.59 4.35 23.99
CA LEU A 129 2.23 4.40 24.54
C LEU A 129 1.16 4.79 23.52
N SER A 130 1.50 4.88 22.22
CA SER A 130 0.56 5.20 21.15
C SER A 130 0.15 3.96 20.34
N PRO A 131 -1.05 3.38 20.57
CA PRO A 131 -1.54 2.26 19.77
C PRO A 131 -1.63 2.61 18.28
N TYR A 132 -1.98 3.86 17.94
CA TYR A 132 -2.08 4.27 16.54
C TYR A 132 -0.69 4.30 15.87
N LEU A 133 0.33 4.82 16.55
CA LEU A 133 1.69 4.85 16.02
C LEU A 133 2.25 3.44 15.87
N LEU A 134 2.12 2.59 16.89
CA LEU A 134 2.54 1.19 16.84
C LEU A 134 1.84 0.44 15.71
N ALA A 135 0.51 0.61 15.59
CA ALA A 135 -0.27 0.05 14.49
C ALA A 135 0.25 0.47 13.11
N ARG A 136 0.72 1.71 12.96
CA ARG A 136 1.34 2.19 11.72
C ARG A 136 2.69 1.55 11.45
N LEU A 137 3.50 1.33 12.48
CA LEU A 137 4.81 0.67 12.36
C LEU A 137 4.70 -0.82 12.04
N THR A 138 3.62 -1.51 12.45
CA THR A 138 3.40 -2.94 12.09
C THR A 138 3.42 -3.17 10.58
N ARG A 139 3.09 -2.16 9.76
CA ARG A 139 3.13 -2.25 8.29
C ARG A 139 4.54 -2.42 7.73
N GLY A 140 5.55 -2.10 8.52
CA GLY A 140 6.96 -2.31 8.20
C GLY A 140 7.60 -3.46 8.97
N VAL A 141 6.81 -4.34 9.60
CA VAL A 141 7.34 -5.42 10.46
C VAL A 141 8.23 -6.43 9.72
N ALA A 142 8.10 -6.53 8.39
CA ALA A 142 9.04 -7.30 7.58
C ALA A 142 10.50 -6.80 7.75
N GLY A 143 10.70 -5.49 7.97
CA GLY A 143 12.00 -4.93 8.29
C GLY A 143 12.57 -5.45 9.62
N VAL A 144 11.71 -5.70 10.61
CA VAL A 144 12.08 -6.25 11.93
C VAL A 144 12.57 -7.69 11.77
N GLY A 145 11.82 -8.53 11.04
CA GLY A 145 12.23 -9.88 10.71
C GLY A 145 13.54 -9.93 9.92
N ASP A 146 13.73 -9.01 8.97
CA ASP A 146 14.97 -8.90 8.18
C ASP A 146 16.19 -8.57 9.06
N VAL A 147 16.01 -7.75 10.10
CA VAL A 147 17.07 -7.44 11.08
C VAL A 147 17.44 -8.67 11.90
N PHE A 148 16.47 -9.45 12.38
CA PHE A 148 16.75 -10.73 13.05
C PHE A 148 17.56 -11.68 12.16
N VAL A 149 17.21 -11.76 10.88
CA VAL A 149 17.84 -12.68 9.93
C VAL A 149 19.25 -12.21 9.52
N GLN A 150 19.45 -10.91 9.26
CA GLN A 150 20.70 -10.39 8.69
C GLN A 150 21.66 -9.82 9.75
N ASP A 151 21.13 -9.12 10.75
CA ASP A 151 21.93 -8.30 11.66
C ASP A 151 22.12 -8.96 13.03
N GLY A 152 21.01 -9.35 13.69
CA GLY A 152 21.00 -10.01 15.00
C GLY A 152 19.67 -9.82 15.76
N PRO A 153 19.48 -10.48 16.91
CA PRO A 153 18.31 -10.30 17.75
C PRO A 153 18.15 -8.86 18.25
N ILE A 154 16.91 -8.42 18.38
CA ILE A 154 16.56 -7.05 18.76
C ILE A 154 16.16 -7.03 20.24
N ASP A 155 16.79 -6.13 21.00
CA ASP A 155 16.37 -5.81 22.36
C ASP A 155 15.02 -5.06 22.35
N TRP A 156 14.04 -5.56 23.11
CA TRP A 156 12.70 -4.98 23.13
C TRP A 156 12.71 -3.55 23.69
N HIS A 157 13.49 -3.25 24.72
CA HIS A 157 13.38 -1.95 25.42
C HIS A 157 14.14 -0.81 24.74
N THR A 158 15.08 -1.11 23.84
CA THR A 158 15.93 -0.10 23.18
C THR A 158 15.86 -0.15 21.66
N LEU A 159 15.33 -1.25 21.11
CA LEU A 159 15.33 -1.57 19.68
C LEU A 159 16.73 -1.60 19.06
N LYS A 160 17.76 -1.84 19.89
CA LYS A 160 19.13 -2.08 19.44
C LYS A 160 19.33 -3.55 19.13
N VAL A 161 20.25 -3.83 18.21
CA VAL A 161 20.63 -5.20 17.87
C VAL A 161 21.70 -5.68 18.84
N SER A 162 21.57 -6.93 19.29
CA SER A 162 22.57 -7.60 20.12
C SER A 162 23.92 -7.64 19.42
N LYS A 163 24.98 -7.26 20.14
CA LYS A 163 26.36 -7.38 19.65
C LYS A 163 26.93 -8.79 19.86
N GLU A 164 26.32 -9.57 20.74
CA GLU A 164 26.81 -10.90 21.13
C GLU A 164 26.25 -12.01 20.23
N ILE A 165 25.01 -11.87 19.78
CA ILE A 165 24.32 -12.87 18.96
C ILE A 165 24.20 -12.32 17.53
N PRO A 166 24.94 -12.87 16.55
CA PRO A 166 24.83 -12.44 15.15
C PRO A 166 23.46 -12.78 14.54
N GLY A 167 23.11 -12.12 13.44
CA GLY A 167 21.97 -12.52 12.62
C GLY A 167 22.14 -13.92 12.04
N LEU A 168 21.02 -14.62 11.80
CA LEU A 168 20.99 -15.99 11.30
C LEU A 168 21.93 -16.23 10.11
N LEU A 169 21.94 -15.31 9.12
CA LEU A 169 22.79 -15.45 7.94
C LEU A 169 24.29 -15.44 8.28
N LYS A 170 24.72 -14.58 9.20
CA LYS A 170 26.12 -14.53 9.68
C LYS A 170 26.50 -15.78 10.47
N ILE A 171 25.54 -16.38 11.18
CA ILE A 171 25.77 -17.63 11.91
C ILE A 171 26.00 -18.80 10.96
N ILE A 172 25.23 -18.88 9.87
CA ILE A 172 25.30 -20.00 8.92
C ILE A 172 26.38 -19.82 7.83
N GLU A 173 26.94 -18.62 7.65
CA GLU A 173 27.96 -18.31 6.64
C GLU A 173 29.16 -19.25 6.66
N PRO A 174 29.78 -19.56 7.82
CA PRO A 174 30.93 -20.46 7.87
C PRO A 174 30.57 -21.91 7.45
N VAL A 175 29.33 -22.33 7.67
CA VAL A 175 28.86 -23.71 7.43
C VAL A 175 28.09 -23.84 6.10
N TRP A 176 27.89 -22.75 5.37
CA TRP A 176 27.04 -22.70 4.18
C TRP A 176 27.51 -23.62 3.05
N LYS A 177 28.83 -23.74 2.84
CA LYS A 177 29.40 -24.65 1.84
C LYS A 177 29.01 -26.11 2.09
N GLN A 178 28.75 -26.46 3.36
CA GLN A 178 28.32 -27.79 3.79
C GLN A 178 26.87 -27.76 4.31
N ARG A 179 26.03 -26.83 3.84
CA ARG A 179 24.67 -26.59 4.36
C ARG A 179 23.84 -27.86 4.53
N THR A 180 23.87 -28.77 3.56
CA THR A 180 23.09 -30.01 3.62
C THR A 180 23.54 -30.90 4.77
N LYS A 181 24.86 -31.06 4.95
CA LYS A 181 25.44 -31.81 6.08
C LYS A 181 25.10 -31.15 7.41
N PHE A 182 25.16 -29.82 7.46
CA PHE A 182 24.82 -29.04 8.65
C PHE A 182 23.34 -29.16 9.03
N GLU A 183 22.43 -29.06 8.07
CA GLU A 183 20.99 -29.25 8.30
C GLU A 183 20.67 -30.66 8.78
N VAL A 184 21.30 -31.68 8.19
CA VAL A 184 21.19 -33.07 8.67
C VAL A 184 21.69 -33.17 10.11
N TYR A 185 22.86 -32.61 10.42
CA TYR A 185 23.40 -32.58 11.78
C TYR A 185 22.44 -31.94 12.79
N MET A 186 21.83 -30.79 12.47
CA MET A 186 20.80 -30.15 13.30
C MET A 186 19.59 -31.05 13.53
N VAL A 187 19.08 -31.67 12.47
CA VAL A 187 17.89 -32.53 12.52
C VAL A 187 18.17 -33.80 13.32
N LEU A 188 19.36 -34.40 13.20
CA LEU A 188 19.76 -35.56 14.01
C LEU A 188 19.89 -35.21 15.49
N ARG A 189 20.53 -34.07 15.83
CA ARG A 189 20.59 -33.58 17.23
C ARG A 189 19.19 -33.35 17.81
N ARG A 190 18.29 -32.80 17.00
CA ARG A 190 16.89 -32.61 17.38
C ARG A 190 16.18 -33.96 17.59
N ALA A 191 16.36 -34.92 16.70
CA ALA A 191 15.75 -36.25 16.83
C ALA A 191 16.25 -36.99 18.09
N GLN A 192 17.55 -36.91 18.37
CA GLN A 192 18.15 -37.46 19.60
C GLN A 192 17.53 -36.86 20.87
N GLU A 193 17.38 -35.53 20.92
CA GLU A 193 16.71 -34.84 22.03
C GLU A 193 15.25 -35.32 22.19
N LEU A 194 14.51 -35.42 21.09
CA LEU A 194 13.11 -35.85 21.10
C LEU A 194 12.97 -37.28 21.63
N LEU A 195 13.80 -38.22 21.17
CA LEU A 195 13.81 -39.61 21.62
C LEU A 195 14.10 -39.75 23.12
N ARG A 196 14.96 -38.87 23.67
CA ARG A 196 15.33 -38.85 25.10
C ARG A 196 14.41 -37.99 25.96
N SER A 197 13.39 -37.38 25.38
CA SER A 197 12.53 -36.46 26.10
C SER A 197 11.72 -37.16 27.21
N PRO A 198 11.57 -36.53 28.39
CA PRO A 198 10.65 -37.02 29.41
C PRO A 198 9.18 -36.86 28.98
N LEU A 199 8.89 -36.00 28.00
CA LEU A 199 7.53 -35.75 27.51
C LEU A 199 7.13 -36.81 26.46
N PRO A 200 6.09 -37.64 26.71
CA PRO A 200 5.68 -38.72 25.80
C PRO A 200 5.38 -38.23 24.37
N ARG A 201 4.78 -37.04 24.24
CA ARG A 201 4.48 -36.46 22.92
C ARG A 201 5.73 -36.15 22.10
N LEU A 202 6.79 -35.65 22.75
CA LEU A 202 8.06 -35.36 22.08
C LEU A 202 8.78 -36.66 21.73
N ARG A 203 8.76 -37.64 22.63
CA ARG A 203 9.29 -39.00 22.38
C ARG A 203 8.65 -39.64 21.16
N LYS A 204 7.31 -39.61 21.08
CA LYS A 204 6.56 -40.10 19.91
C LYS A 204 6.97 -39.42 18.60
N ALA A 205 7.20 -38.11 18.63
CA ALA A 205 7.68 -37.39 17.45
C ALA A 205 9.09 -37.83 17.05
N GLY A 206 10.00 -38.04 18.01
CA GLY A 206 11.32 -38.61 17.78
C GLY A 206 11.26 -40.02 17.18
N SER A 207 10.41 -40.90 17.73
CA SER A 207 10.22 -42.27 17.22
C SER A 207 9.72 -42.28 15.78
N GLN A 208 8.78 -41.40 15.42
CA GLN A 208 8.28 -41.33 14.05
C GLN A 208 9.32 -40.81 13.05
N LEU A 209 10.25 -39.94 13.47
CA LEU A 209 11.39 -39.56 12.62
C LEU A 209 12.33 -40.75 12.41
N ALA A 210 12.65 -41.49 13.46
CA ALA A 210 13.48 -42.68 13.38
C ALA A 210 12.86 -43.76 12.46
N THR A 211 11.55 -43.99 12.58
CA THR A 211 10.80 -44.88 11.65
C THR A 211 10.84 -44.38 10.21
N MET A 212 10.68 -43.07 9.99
CA MET A 212 10.70 -42.46 8.65
C MET A 212 12.06 -42.61 7.96
N TRP A 213 13.15 -42.63 8.73
CA TRP A 213 14.50 -42.83 8.21
C TRP A 213 14.98 -44.28 8.27
N GLU A 214 14.11 -45.22 8.68
CA GLU A 214 14.43 -46.64 8.85
C GLU A 214 15.70 -46.87 9.70
N THR A 215 15.84 -46.10 10.79
CA THR A 215 17.07 -46.05 11.58
C THR A 215 16.84 -46.29 13.08
N ALA A 216 17.87 -46.76 13.78
CA ALA A 216 17.89 -46.93 15.22
C ALA A 216 18.46 -45.70 15.96
N ALA A 217 18.21 -45.60 17.27
CA ALA A 217 18.74 -44.49 18.08
C ALA A 217 20.28 -44.45 18.11
N ASP A 218 20.94 -45.60 18.01
CA ASP A 218 22.40 -45.70 18.01
C ASP A 218 23.02 -45.20 16.69
N GLU A 219 22.39 -45.51 15.56
CA GLU A 219 22.78 -44.98 14.24
C GLU A 219 22.62 -43.46 14.16
N ILE A 220 21.60 -42.88 14.81
CA ILE A 220 21.47 -41.42 14.96
C ILE A 220 22.67 -40.85 15.72
N ASN A 221 23.11 -41.49 16.80
CA ASN A 221 24.27 -41.04 17.58
C ASN A 221 25.57 -41.14 16.76
N GLU A 222 25.75 -42.21 16.00
CA GLU A 222 26.89 -42.39 15.10
C GLU A 222 26.88 -41.33 13.98
N GLY A 223 25.71 -41.06 13.38
CA GLY A 223 25.53 -40.02 12.37
C GLY A 223 25.85 -38.62 12.89
N ILE A 224 25.46 -38.30 14.13
CA ILE A 224 25.87 -37.07 14.82
C ILE A 224 27.40 -37.03 14.93
N GLY A 225 28.03 -38.08 15.47
CA GLY A 225 29.48 -38.15 15.64
C GLY A 225 30.28 -38.00 14.33
N LYS A 226 29.77 -38.56 13.21
CA LYS A 226 30.37 -38.44 11.88
C LYS A 226 30.30 -37.04 11.29
N LEU A 227 29.20 -36.32 11.54
CA LEU A 227 28.97 -34.98 10.98
C LEU A 227 29.48 -33.87 11.89
N GLU A 228 29.73 -34.18 13.16
CA GLU A 228 30.13 -33.23 14.16
C GLU A 228 31.46 -32.54 13.81
N SER A 229 31.45 -31.21 13.79
CA SER A 229 32.65 -30.38 13.67
C SER A 229 32.59 -29.21 14.66
N PRO A 230 33.73 -28.60 15.03
CA PRO A 230 33.74 -27.41 15.88
C PRO A 230 32.87 -26.27 15.32
N GLU A 231 32.87 -26.08 14.00
CA GLU A 231 32.06 -25.08 13.30
C GLU A 231 30.56 -25.41 13.40
N PHE A 232 30.19 -26.68 13.23
CA PHE A 232 28.80 -27.13 13.33
C PHE A 232 28.27 -26.98 14.76
N LYS A 233 29.04 -27.34 15.78
CA LYS A 233 28.67 -27.10 17.20
C LYS A 233 28.44 -25.62 17.46
N LYS A 234 29.42 -24.78 17.10
CA LYS A 234 29.36 -23.33 17.30
C LYS A 234 28.14 -22.71 16.59
N ALA A 235 27.85 -23.13 15.36
CA ALA A 235 26.70 -22.65 14.61
C ALA A 235 25.38 -23.08 15.26
N VAL A 236 25.23 -24.34 15.70
CA VAL A 236 24.02 -24.80 16.40
C VAL A 236 23.80 -24.07 17.71
N ASP A 237 24.85 -23.90 18.52
CA ASP A 237 24.74 -23.22 19.81
C ASP A 237 24.34 -21.75 19.64
N MET A 238 24.88 -21.08 18.60
CA MET A 238 24.51 -19.70 18.28
C MET A 238 23.10 -19.59 17.67
N ILE A 239 22.68 -20.55 16.85
CA ILE A 239 21.30 -20.65 16.34
C ILE A 239 20.33 -20.84 17.51
N GLN A 240 20.67 -21.64 18.52
CA GLN A 240 19.82 -21.83 19.70
C GLN A 240 19.66 -20.50 20.44
N ARG A 241 20.74 -19.78 20.73
CA ARG A 241 20.67 -18.44 21.35
C ARG A 241 19.83 -17.45 20.54
N TRP A 242 19.96 -17.50 19.21
CA TRP A 242 19.16 -16.69 18.31
C TRP A 242 17.66 -17.03 18.37
N ASN A 243 17.30 -18.32 18.42
CA ASN A 243 15.92 -18.76 18.59
C ASN A 243 15.36 -18.39 19.97
N ASP A 244 16.17 -18.54 21.03
CA ASP A 244 15.78 -18.16 22.39
C ASP A 244 15.47 -16.66 22.47
N ALA A 245 16.31 -15.81 21.86
CA ALA A 245 16.05 -14.37 21.78
C ALA A 245 14.79 -14.02 20.97
N LEU A 246 14.47 -14.79 19.93
CA LEU A 246 13.22 -14.64 19.18
C LEU A 246 12.00 -15.05 20.02
N LEU A 247 12.13 -16.08 20.87
CA LEU A 247 11.10 -16.46 21.84
C LEU A 247 10.93 -15.39 22.93
N ASP A 248 12.01 -14.77 23.39
CA ASP A 248 11.96 -13.65 24.34
C ASP A 248 11.21 -12.45 23.77
N TYR A 249 11.46 -12.13 22.49
CA TYR A 249 10.70 -11.11 21.78
C TYR A 249 9.19 -11.37 21.79
N MET A 250 8.77 -12.64 21.71
CA MET A 250 7.36 -13.03 21.85
C MET A 250 6.84 -12.88 23.28
N ALA A 251 7.67 -13.17 24.29
CA ALA A 251 7.32 -12.96 25.70
C ALA A 251 7.09 -11.47 26.00
N PHE A 252 8.02 -10.61 25.57
CA PHE A 252 7.96 -9.17 25.79
C PHE A 252 6.74 -8.52 25.14
N SER A 253 6.26 -9.07 24.01
CA SER A 253 5.01 -8.61 23.38
C SER A 253 3.73 -8.92 24.17
N GLY A 254 3.82 -9.70 25.25
CA GLY A 254 2.69 -10.19 26.04
C GLY A 254 1.94 -11.39 25.43
N ARG A 255 2.34 -11.83 24.22
CA ARG A 255 1.68 -12.94 23.50
C ARG A 255 1.79 -14.26 24.26
N TYR A 256 2.91 -14.47 24.95
CA TYR A 256 3.19 -15.63 25.81
C TYR A 256 3.70 -15.14 27.17
N SER A 257 3.44 -15.89 28.23
CA SER A 257 4.06 -15.66 29.54
C SER A 257 5.54 -16.02 29.49
N ALA A 258 6.37 -15.33 30.28
CA ALA A 258 7.79 -15.66 30.43
C ALA A 258 7.99 -17.14 30.85
N GLU A 259 7.17 -17.65 31.77
CA GLU A 259 7.23 -19.05 32.23
C GLU A 259 7.00 -20.07 31.09
N ALA A 260 6.00 -19.84 30.23
CA ALA A 260 5.77 -20.68 29.06
C ALA A 260 6.95 -20.68 28.09
N ILE A 261 7.59 -19.52 27.88
CA ILE A 261 8.76 -19.41 27.02
C ILE A 261 9.97 -20.14 27.63
N GLU A 262 10.22 -19.97 28.93
CA GLU A 262 11.29 -20.70 29.63
C GLU A 262 11.05 -22.22 29.60
N THR A 263 9.79 -22.65 29.70
CA THR A 263 9.42 -24.06 29.52
C THR A 263 9.74 -24.56 28.11
N ILE A 264 9.43 -23.77 27.07
CA ILE A 264 9.77 -24.11 25.68
C ILE A 264 11.30 -24.25 25.53
N LYS A 265 12.07 -23.27 26.00
CA LYS A 265 13.54 -23.31 25.95
C LYS A 265 14.11 -24.54 26.66
N LYS A 266 13.57 -24.89 27.83
CA LYS A 266 14.02 -26.04 28.64
C LYS A 266 13.92 -27.38 27.88
N TYR A 267 12.83 -27.60 27.15
CA TYR A 267 12.56 -28.87 26.44
C TYR A 267 12.97 -28.86 24.96
N HIS A 268 13.50 -27.74 24.46
CA HIS A 268 13.89 -27.55 23.07
C HIS A 268 15.28 -26.90 22.96
N ARG A 269 16.30 -27.56 23.51
CA ARG A 269 17.70 -27.09 23.54
C ARG A 269 18.45 -27.31 22.23
N ASN A 270 17.97 -28.22 21.38
CA ASN A 270 18.51 -28.46 20.04
C ASN A 270 17.46 -28.10 18.98
N TYR A 271 16.88 -26.90 19.05
CA TYR A 271 15.73 -26.55 18.22
C TYR A 271 16.07 -26.52 16.72
N ALA A 272 15.45 -27.43 15.97
CA ALA A 272 15.40 -27.42 14.51
C ALA A 272 13.93 -27.54 14.07
N PRO A 273 13.38 -26.58 13.28
CA PRO A 273 12.02 -26.71 12.76
C PRO A 273 11.87 -27.95 11.87
N LEU A 274 10.75 -28.66 12.03
CA LEU A 274 10.43 -29.90 11.29
C LEU A 274 9.17 -29.72 10.43
N TYR A 275 9.08 -28.58 9.75
CA TYR A 275 7.98 -28.22 8.85
C TYR A 275 7.91 -29.16 7.65
N ARG A 276 6.72 -29.50 7.15
CA ARG A 276 6.58 -30.45 6.03
C ARG A 276 6.43 -29.73 4.68
N ILE A 277 6.95 -30.33 3.59
CA ILE A 277 6.95 -29.74 2.23
C ILE A 277 5.54 -29.38 1.70
N PHE A 278 4.50 -30.08 2.18
CA PHE A 278 3.09 -29.83 1.88
C PHE A 278 2.26 -29.42 3.10
N GLU A 279 2.89 -29.20 4.27
CA GLU A 279 2.23 -28.35 5.24
C GLU A 279 2.21 -26.97 4.61
N GLU A 280 1.03 -26.52 4.20
CA GLU A 280 0.73 -25.10 4.13
C GLU A 280 0.99 -24.51 5.52
N LEU A 281 2.24 -24.22 5.85
CA LEU A 281 2.51 -23.15 6.77
C LEU A 281 1.90 -21.92 6.16
N PRO A 282 1.18 -21.17 7.00
CA PRO A 282 -0.07 -20.59 6.59
C PRO A 282 0.18 -19.61 5.46
N ASP A 283 -0.15 -20.03 4.25
CA ASP A 283 -0.65 -19.14 3.22
C ASP A 283 -1.95 -18.44 3.70
N LYS A 284 -2.39 -18.68 4.94
CA LYS A 284 -3.33 -17.84 5.69
C LYS A 284 -2.68 -16.65 6.43
N LEU A 285 -1.38 -16.68 6.75
CA LEU A 285 -0.59 -15.55 7.28
C LEU A 285 0.09 -14.74 6.15
N THR A 286 0.37 -15.37 5.00
CA THR A 286 1.08 -14.74 3.87
C THR A 286 0.30 -14.72 2.55
N GLY A 287 -0.67 -15.62 2.35
CA GLY A 287 -1.55 -15.68 1.18
C GLY A 287 -2.97 -15.17 1.48
N PRO A 288 -3.85 -15.13 0.46
CA PRO A 288 -5.20 -14.61 0.63
C PRO A 288 -6.07 -15.64 1.36
N PRO A 289 -6.78 -15.26 2.42
CA PRO A 289 -7.55 -16.24 3.18
C PRO A 289 -8.78 -16.73 2.44
N VAL A 290 -9.21 -17.91 2.88
CA VAL A 290 -10.39 -18.63 2.43
C VAL A 290 -11.63 -17.98 3.04
N ALA A 291 -12.68 -17.77 2.25
CA ALA A 291 -13.91 -17.15 2.70
C ALA A 291 -14.55 -17.96 3.84
N GLY A 292 -14.72 -17.36 5.02
CA GLY A 292 -15.48 -17.92 6.15
C GLY A 292 -14.72 -18.15 7.46
N GLU A 293 -13.39 -18.01 7.51
CA GLU A 293 -12.63 -18.12 8.77
C GLU A 293 -12.41 -16.75 9.42
N ARG A 294 -12.62 -16.68 10.74
CA ARG A 294 -12.41 -15.47 11.55
C ARG A 294 -10.92 -15.15 11.65
N LEU A 295 -10.49 -14.19 10.84
CA LEU A 295 -9.11 -13.71 10.69
C LEU A 295 -8.62 -12.78 11.81
N ALA A 296 -9.44 -12.53 12.83
CA ALA A 296 -9.10 -11.60 13.91
C ALA A 296 -8.15 -12.23 14.94
N ASP A 297 -8.22 -13.56 15.09
CA ASP A 297 -7.36 -14.28 16.01
C ASP A 297 -5.99 -14.49 15.35
N LEU A 298 -4.95 -13.83 15.87
CA LEU A 298 -3.57 -13.99 15.41
C LEU A 298 -3.17 -15.47 15.52
N PRO A 299 -2.94 -16.18 14.39
CA PRO A 299 -2.54 -17.58 14.40
C PRO A 299 -1.29 -17.76 15.26
N SER A 300 -1.25 -18.82 16.06
CA SER A 300 -0.08 -19.11 16.90
C SER A 300 1.13 -19.45 16.02
N PRO A 301 2.22 -18.65 16.02
CA PRO A 301 3.40 -18.97 15.24
C PRO A 301 4.18 -20.14 15.87
N ILE A 302 4.06 -20.31 17.19
CA ILE A 302 4.58 -21.47 17.91
C ILE A 302 3.53 -22.56 17.86
N LYS A 303 3.86 -23.69 17.22
CA LYS A 303 2.95 -24.83 17.10
C LYS A 303 3.40 -25.97 18.01
N PRO A 304 2.43 -26.74 18.56
CA PRO A 304 2.76 -28.00 19.19
C PRO A 304 3.40 -28.95 18.17
N LEU A 305 4.58 -29.49 18.48
CA LEU A 305 5.18 -30.55 17.69
C LEU A 305 4.26 -31.78 17.64
N LYS A 306 3.83 -32.13 16.42
CA LYS A 306 3.15 -33.38 16.10
C LYS A 306 4.12 -34.23 15.30
N GLY A 307 4.19 -35.52 15.62
CA GLY A 307 4.96 -36.44 14.80
C GLY A 307 4.30 -36.64 13.43
N SER A 308 5.13 -36.91 12.41
CA SER A 308 4.71 -37.14 11.03
C SER A 308 5.86 -37.83 10.25
N THR A 309 5.50 -38.61 9.24
CA THR A 309 6.40 -39.34 8.34
C THR A 309 6.60 -38.64 6.98
N ARG A 310 6.14 -37.39 6.83
CA ARG A 310 6.27 -36.62 5.56
C ARG A 310 7.65 -35.98 5.42
N ASN A 311 8.06 -35.64 4.21
CA ASN A 311 9.32 -34.91 3.99
C ASN A 311 9.35 -33.56 4.70
N ILE A 312 10.53 -33.20 5.21
CA ILE A 312 10.79 -32.00 6.01
C ILE A 312 11.37 -30.90 5.10
N LEU A 313 10.88 -29.66 5.25
CA LEU A 313 11.41 -28.45 4.64
C LEU A 313 12.75 -28.08 5.29
N SER A 314 13.65 -27.40 4.57
CA SER A 314 14.91 -26.88 5.12
C SER A 314 14.69 -26.23 6.50
N PRO A 315 15.41 -26.67 7.55
CA PRO A 315 15.35 -26.05 8.87
C PRO A 315 15.76 -24.57 8.83
N ILE A 316 16.77 -24.21 8.02
CA ILE A 316 17.22 -22.82 7.87
C ILE A 316 16.12 -21.96 7.24
N GLU A 317 15.52 -22.43 6.15
CA GLU A 317 14.40 -21.73 5.51
C GLU A 317 13.22 -21.55 6.48
N SER A 318 12.94 -22.59 7.26
CA SER A 318 11.90 -22.60 8.28
C SER A 318 12.18 -21.60 9.41
N MET A 319 13.43 -21.48 9.86
CA MET A 319 13.84 -20.48 10.87
C MET A 319 13.67 -19.04 10.33
N ILE A 320 14.03 -18.80 9.07
CA ILE A 320 13.81 -17.49 8.45
C ILE A 320 12.30 -17.15 8.43
N ARG A 321 11.46 -18.09 8.01
CA ARG A 321 9.99 -17.93 8.05
C ARG A 321 9.48 -17.66 9.46
N ASN A 322 10.01 -18.35 10.46
CA ASN A 322 9.66 -18.13 11.87
C ASN A 322 10.02 -16.71 12.33
N ALA A 323 11.18 -16.17 11.98
CA ALA A 323 11.55 -14.79 12.32
C ALA A 323 10.49 -13.79 11.83
N TYR A 324 10.09 -13.89 10.55
CA TYR A 324 9.07 -13.01 9.99
C TYR A 324 7.69 -13.20 10.64
N ALA A 325 7.26 -14.46 10.86
CA ALA A 325 5.96 -14.74 11.44
C ALA A 325 5.87 -14.34 12.93
N MET A 326 6.89 -14.65 13.71
CA MET A 326 6.94 -14.35 15.14
C MET A 326 7.01 -12.84 15.39
N THR A 327 7.91 -12.13 14.70
CA THR A 327 7.96 -10.65 14.80
C THR A 327 6.62 -10.02 14.39
N ALA A 328 6.02 -10.45 13.28
CA ALA A 328 4.69 -9.97 12.87
C ALA A 328 3.61 -10.18 13.95
N VAL A 329 3.56 -11.36 14.58
CA VAL A 329 2.57 -11.64 15.65
C VAL A 329 2.88 -10.83 16.91
N ALA A 330 4.15 -10.74 17.32
CA ALA A 330 4.58 -9.97 18.49
C ALA A 330 4.18 -8.50 18.38
N ASN A 331 4.61 -7.81 17.32
CA ASN A 331 4.33 -6.39 17.14
C ASN A 331 2.83 -6.08 16.97
N ARG A 332 2.03 -7.01 16.44
CA ARG A 332 0.57 -6.86 16.36
C ARG A 332 -0.12 -7.08 17.71
N ASN A 333 0.35 -8.07 18.48
CA ASN A 333 -0.19 -8.34 19.81
C ASN A 333 0.02 -7.13 20.73
N GLU A 334 1.19 -6.48 20.64
CA GLU A 334 1.51 -5.26 21.37
C GLU A 334 0.46 -4.16 21.17
N VAL A 335 0.02 -3.93 19.93
CA VAL A 335 -1.03 -2.93 19.62
C VAL A 335 -2.33 -3.26 20.34
N GLY A 336 -2.77 -4.52 20.29
CA GLY A 336 -4.00 -4.95 20.94
C GLY A 336 -3.90 -4.87 22.47
N ALA A 337 -2.78 -5.33 23.03
CA ALA A 337 -2.53 -5.32 24.48
C ALA A 337 -2.53 -3.89 25.03
N LEU A 338 -1.83 -2.97 24.36
CA LEU A 338 -1.79 -1.56 24.74
C LEU A 338 -3.17 -0.88 24.60
N LEU A 339 -3.90 -1.20 23.53
CA LEU A 339 -5.26 -0.67 23.34
C LEU A 339 -6.19 -1.13 24.47
N ALA A 340 -6.13 -2.41 24.85
CA ALA A 340 -6.88 -2.96 25.97
C ALA A 340 -6.52 -2.27 27.30
N GLU A 341 -5.22 -2.05 27.55
CA GLU A 341 -4.74 -1.36 28.76
C GLU A 341 -5.25 0.10 28.85
N ILE A 342 -5.21 0.84 27.73
CA ILE A 342 -5.73 2.21 27.67
C ILE A 342 -7.25 2.25 27.93
N VAL A 343 -7.99 1.29 27.37
CA VAL A 343 -9.44 1.20 27.55
C VAL A 343 -9.81 0.85 28.98
N GLU A 344 -9.08 -0.05 29.65
CA GLU A 344 -9.34 -0.39 31.06
C GLU A 344 -8.96 0.74 32.02
N SER A 345 -7.90 1.50 31.72
CA SER A 345 -7.39 2.54 32.61
C SER A 345 -8.19 3.85 32.57
N LYS A 346 -9.14 4.01 31.63
CA LYS A 346 -9.89 5.26 31.42
C LYS A 346 -11.40 5.02 31.38
N THR A 347 -12.15 5.84 32.12
CA THR A 347 -13.62 5.80 32.11
C THR A 347 -14.19 6.35 30.79
N GLY A 348 -15.27 5.75 30.27
CA GLY A 348 -15.99 6.23 29.09
C GLY A 348 -15.54 5.65 27.75
N LEU A 349 -14.53 4.79 27.72
CA LEU A 349 -14.04 4.13 26.49
C LEU A 349 -14.76 2.80 26.16
N GLY A 350 -15.62 2.31 27.05
CA GLY A 350 -16.41 1.07 26.86
C GLY A 350 -17.31 1.06 25.61
N VAL A 351 -17.70 2.25 25.11
CA VAL A 351 -18.43 2.40 23.84
C VAL A 351 -17.68 1.82 22.64
N TRP A 352 -16.35 1.80 22.71
CA TRP A 352 -15.49 1.36 21.61
C TRP A 352 -15.02 -0.08 21.76
N MET A 353 -14.79 -0.50 23.01
CA MET A 353 -14.17 -1.77 23.33
C MET A 353 -14.52 -2.17 24.77
N GLU A 354 -15.01 -3.39 24.97
CA GLU A 354 -15.39 -3.92 26.28
C GLU A 354 -14.89 -5.36 26.45
N LYS A 355 -14.42 -5.68 27.66
CA LYS A 355 -13.95 -7.02 28.00
C LYS A 355 -15.15 -7.95 28.24
N ILE A 356 -15.19 -9.07 27.54
CA ILE A 356 -16.25 -10.07 27.70
C ILE A 356 -15.77 -11.16 28.65
N PRO A 357 -16.57 -11.59 29.65
CA PRO A 357 -16.24 -12.75 30.45
C PRO A 357 -16.19 -14.00 29.57
N VAL A 358 -15.11 -14.78 29.68
CA VAL A 358 -14.98 -16.06 28.99
C VAL A 358 -16.02 -17.02 29.59
N ARG A 359 -17.15 -17.23 28.90
CA ARG A 359 -18.20 -18.18 29.34
C ARG A 359 -17.72 -19.62 29.16
N ILE A 360 -16.91 -20.13 30.08
CA ILE A 360 -16.58 -21.56 30.11
C ILE A 360 -17.88 -22.32 30.39
N LYS A 361 -18.53 -22.87 29.37
CA LYS A 361 -19.49 -23.96 29.58
C LYS A 361 -18.65 -25.23 29.72
N PRO A 362 -18.54 -25.83 30.92
CA PRO A 362 -17.84 -27.10 31.06
C PRO A 362 -18.64 -28.17 30.31
N THR A 363 -18.25 -28.48 29.07
CA THR A 363 -18.66 -29.72 28.42
C THR A 363 -17.92 -30.86 29.11
N THR A 364 -18.62 -31.57 29.99
CA THR A 364 -18.12 -32.72 30.77
C THR A 364 -17.40 -33.77 29.92
N PHE A 365 -17.78 -33.93 28.65
CA PHE A 365 -17.10 -34.82 27.69
C PHE A 365 -15.66 -34.39 27.34
N GLN A 366 -15.37 -33.08 27.24
CA GLN A 366 -14.01 -32.61 26.92
C GLN A 366 -13.08 -32.70 28.12
N LEU A 367 -13.59 -32.54 29.35
CA LEU A 367 -12.79 -32.69 30.58
C LEU A 367 -12.28 -34.12 30.77
N ALA A 368 -13.11 -35.13 30.48
CA ALA A 368 -12.70 -36.54 30.52
C ALA A 368 -11.64 -36.85 29.45
N GLU A 369 -11.82 -36.34 28.23
CA GLU A 369 -10.88 -36.52 27.11
C GLU A 369 -9.55 -35.79 27.36
N ILE A 370 -9.58 -34.58 27.93
CA ILE A 370 -8.40 -33.82 28.35
C ILE A 370 -7.69 -34.53 29.51
N LYS A 371 -8.42 -35.04 30.51
CA LYS A 371 -7.84 -35.79 31.63
C LYS A 371 -7.17 -37.08 31.16
N SER A 372 -7.82 -37.84 30.27
CA SER A 372 -7.22 -39.01 29.60
C SER A 372 -5.98 -38.60 28.80
N THR A 373 -6.04 -37.53 27.99
CA THR A 373 -4.90 -37.08 27.18
C THR A 373 -3.73 -36.56 28.04
N LEU A 374 -4.01 -35.95 29.19
CA LEU A 374 -3.01 -35.46 30.15
C LEU A 374 -2.38 -36.61 30.96
N GLN A 375 -3.16 -37.64 31.31
CA GLN A 375 -2.66 -38.88 31.89
C GLN A 375 -1.80 -39.65 30.88
N ASP A 376 -2.25 -39.76 29.63
CA ASP A 376 -1.48 -40.35 28.52
C ASP A 376 -0.21 -39.53 28.18
N ALA A 377 -0.21 -38.24 28.53
CA ALA A 377 0.93 -37.33 28.40
C ALA A 377 1.83 -37.28 29.66
N GLY A 378 1.54 -38.05 30.71
CA GLY A 378 2.39 -38.23 31.88
C GLY A 378 2.36 -37.09 32.91
N PHE A 379 1.29 -36.29 32.95
CA PHE A 379 1.10 -35.27 33.99
C PHE A 379 0.30 -35.85 35.18
N ASP A 380 0.69 -35.49 36.40
CA ASP A 380 -0.04 -35.86 37.61
C ASP A 380 -1.24 -34.93 37.80
N VAL A 381 -2.45 -35.49 37.64
CA VAL A 381 -3.69 -34.73 37.46
C VAL A 381 -4.49 -34.61 38.76
N GLU A 382 -3.91 -35.03 39.89
CA GLU A 382 -4.59 -34.94 41.19
C GLU A 382 -4.49 -33.55 41.84
N ASN A 383 -3.50 -32.72 41.49
CA ASN A 383 -3.25 -31.42 42.14
C ASN A 383 -3.04 -30.22 41.19
N ALA A 384 -3.20 -30.38 39.87
CA ALA A 384 -3.10 -29.26 38.94
C ALA A 384 -4.48 -28.62 38.71
N GLU A 385 -4.57 -27.29 38.80
CA GLU A 385 -5.74 -26.53 38.34
C GLU A 385 -6.01 -26.83 36.87
N LEU A 386 -6.89 -27.80 36.62
CA LEU A 386 -7.26 -28.27 35.29
C LEU A 386 -7.82 -27.13 34.41
N GLU A 387 -8.32 -26.04 35.01
CA GLU A 387 -8.78 -24.84 34.31
C GLU A 387 -7.63 -24.10 33.58
N THR A 388 -6.45 -23.95 34.21
CA THR A 388 -5.30 -23.25 33.63
C THR A 388 -4.67 -24.03 32.46
N LEU A 389 -4.70 -25.37 32.51
CA LEU A 389 -4.22 -26.25 31.43
C LEU A 389 -5.25 -26.45 30.31
N ALA A 390 -6.56 -26.47 30.60
CA ALA A 390 -7.62 -26.54 29.60
C ALA A 390 -7.67 -25.29 28.71
N THR A 391 -7.27 -24.12 29.24
CA THR A 391 -7.22 -22.85 28.49
C THR A 391 -6.20 -22.87 27.33
N VAL A 392 -5.22 -23.78 27.36
CA VAL A 392 -4.18 -23.92 26.31
C VAL A 392 -4.72 -24.65 25.06
N PHE A 393 -5.82 -25.40 25.18
CA PHE A 393 -6.41 -26.14 24.07
C PHE A 393 -7.74 -25.51 23.60
N ARG A 394 -7.58 -24.62 22.60
CA ARG A 394 -8.62 -23.94 21.78
C ARG A 394 -9.30 -22.76 22.49
N PRO A 395 -9.19 -21.52 21.98
CA PRO A 395 -10.21 -20.53 22.26
C PRO A 395 -11.54 -21.13 21.81
N MET A 396 -12.56 -21.08 22.67
CA MET A 396 -13.92 -21.41 22.26
C MET A 396 -14.20 -20.69 20.95
N ARG A 397 -14.81 -21.38 19.97
CA ARG A 397 -15.37 -20.73 18.79
C ARG A 397 -16.46 -19.77 19.28
N VAL A 398 -16.11 -18.54 19.63
CA VAL A 398 -17.06 -17.54 20.13
C VAL A 398 -17.94 -17.16 18.94
N PRO A 399 -19.25 -17.48 18.91
CA PRO A 399 -20.10 -17.22 17.74
C PRO A 399 -20.41 -15.73 17.52
N GLU A 400 -19.93 -14.84 18.38
CA GLU A 400 -20.30 -13.42 18.42
C GLU A 400 -19.58 -12.58 17.35
N ARG A 401 -20.24 -11.52 16.87
CA ARG A 401 -19.74 -10.62 15.82
C ARG A 401 -18.79 -9.59 16.44
N ASN A 402 -17.64 -9.30 15.81
CA ASN A 402 -16.67 -8.28 16.23
C ASN A 402 -16.01 -8.52 17.61
N VAL A 403 -15.71 -9.77 17.95
CA VAL A 403 -14.92 -10.11 19.15
C VAL A 403 -13.47 -10.35 18.75
N LEU A 404 -12.52 -9.74 19.46
CA LEU A 404 -11.08 -9.94 19.31
C LEU A 404 -10.52 -10.78 20.47
N THR A 405 -9.59 -11.69 20.17
CA THR A 405 -8.76 -12.32 21.18
C THR A 405 -7.46 -11.55 21.33
N ILE A 406 -7.23 -10.95 22.49
CA ILE A 406 -6.00 -10.21 22.83
C ILE A 406 -5.25 -11.00 23.90
N TYR A 407 -3.94 -11.17 23.74
CA TYR A 407 -3.13 -11.87 24.72
C TYR A 407 -2.36 -10.88 25.58
N ARG A 408 -2.51 -10.99 26.91
CA ARG A 408 -1.72 -10.25 27.89
C ARG A 408 -1.10 -11.24 28.87
N HIS A 409 0.22 -11.16 29.05
CA HIS A 409 0.99 -12.09 29.88
C HIS A 409 0.70 -13.58 29.56
N GLY A 410 0.49 -13.90 28.27
CA GLY A 410 0.16 -15.26 27.83
C GLY A 410 -1.28 -15.72 28.05
N ARG A 411 -2.13 -14.91 28.68
CA ARG A 411 -3.55 -15.24 28.91
C ARG A 411 -4.41 -14.64 27.79
N PRO A 412 -5.25 -15.44 27.10
CA PRO A 412 -6.20 -14.92 26.13
C PRO A 412 -7.35 -14.19 26.82
N GLU A 413 -7.68 -13.01 26.34
CA GLU A 413 -8.84 -12.23 26.76
C GLU A 413 -9.74 -11.93 25.57
N LEU A 414 -11.05 -12.00 25.78
CA LEU A 414 -12.04 -11.73 24.76
C LEU A 414 -12.55 -10.29 24.89
N TRP A 415 -12.52 -9.57 23.79
CA TRP A 415 -12.88 -8.16 23.73
C TRP A 415 -13.93 -7.92 22.65
N GLN A 416 -15.12 -7.47 23.04
CA GLN A 416 -16.12 -6.95 22.11
C GLN A 416 -15.65 -5.59 21.65
N VAL A 417 -15.58 -5.34 20.34
CA VAL A 417 -15.14 -4.05 19.81
C VAL A 417 -16.11 -3.49 18.78
N ASP A 418 -16.06 -2.17 18.56
CA ASP A 418 -16.75 -1.52 17.44
C ASP A 418 -16.31 -2.16 16.11
N PRO A 419 -17.23 -2.37 15.14
CA PRO A 419 -16.90 -2.95 13.85
C PRO A 419 -15.74 -2.29 13.11
N ALA A 420 -15.54 -0.99 13.28
CA ALA A 420 -14.45 -0.26 12.65
C ALA A 420 -13.09 -0.56 13.29
N ILE A 421 -13.06 -0.74 14.63
CA ILE A 421 -11.86 -1.20 15.35
C ILE A 421 -11.55 -2.65 15.00
N TYR A 422 -12.57 -3.50 14.93
CA TYR A 422 -12.41 -4.89 14.49
C TYR A 422 -11.74 -4.96 13.11
N ARG A 423 -12.23 -4.16 12.15
CA ARG A 423 -11.61 -4.05 10.82
C ARG A 423 -10.21 -3.44 10.85
N ALA A 424 -9.97 -2.44 11.69
CA ALA A 424 -8.66 -1.82 11.86
C ALA A 424 -7.62 -2.85 12.34
N MET A 425 -7.97 -3.64 13.35
CA MET A 425 -7.14 -4.70 13.91
C MET A 425 -6.92 -5.84 12.91
N LEU A 426 -7.94 -6.23 12.15
CA LEU A 426 -7.80 -7.16 11.02
C LEU A 426 -6.84 -6.63 9.94
N ASN A 427 -6.89 -5.32 9.68
CA ASN A 427 -6.09 -4.66 8.64
C ASN A 427 -4.65 -4.37 9.05
N LEU A 428 -4.27 -4.66 10.31
CA LEU A 428 -2.87 -4.81 10.70
C LEU A 428 -2.23 -5.99 9.95
N ASP A 429 -3.05 -6.93 9.45
CA ASP A 429 -2.64 -7.96 8.50
C ASP A 429 -2.91 -7.59 7.02
N ARG A 430 -2.53 -8.49 6.11
CA ARG A 430 -2.84 -8.39 4.68
C ARG A 430 -4.36 -8.47 4.50
N PHE A 431 -4.95 -7.35 4.10
CA PHE A 431 -6.37 -7.27 3.74
C PHE A 431 -6.73 -8.32 2.69
N THR A 432 -7.88 -8.92 2.90
CA THR A 432 -8.35 -10.07 2.16
C THR A 432 -9.16 -9.57 0.98
N LEU A 433 -8.55 -9.60 -0.20
CA LEU A 433 -9.22 -9.06 -1.38
C LEU A 433 -10.37 -9.97 -1.80
N PRO A 434 -11.55 -9.40 -2.12
CA PRO A 434 -12.62 -10.15 -2.79
C PRO A 434 -12.11 -10.82 -4.07
N ALA A 435 -12.74 -11.93 -4.48
CA ALA A 435 -12.32 -12.68 -5.67
C ALA A 435 -12.23 -11.80 -6.93
N TRP A 436 -13.19 -10.91 -7.14
CA TRP A 436 -13.18 -9.95 -8.25
C TRP A 436 -11.93 -9.03 -8.20
N ALA A 437 -11.55 -8.57 -7.01
CA ALA A 437 -10.40 -7.68 -6.83
C ALA A 437 -9.07 -8.42 -7.00
N LYS A 438 -9.00 -9.73 -6.67
CA LYS A 438 -7.80 -10.55 -6.90
C LYS A 438 -7.44 -10.63 -8.39
N PHE A 439 -8.45 -10.82 -9.25
CA PHE A 439 -8.27 -10.86 -10.71
C PHE A 439 -7.85 -9.49 -11.26
N LEU A 440 -8.59 -8.43 -10.92
CA LEU A 440 -8.33 -7.07 -11.42
C LEU A 440 -7.04 -6.44 -10.86
N ARG A 441 -6.49 -6.95 -9.74
CA ARG A 441 -5.24 -6.43 -9.16
C ARG A 441 -4.01 -6.71 -10.03
N LEU A 442 -3.99 -7.82 -10.78
CA LEU A 442 -2.75 -8.26 -11.45
C LEU A 442 -2.23 -7.20 -12.46
N PRO A 443 -3.05 -6.66 -13.38
CA PRO A 443 -2.60 -5.59 -14.28
C PRO A 443 -2.16 -4.33 -13.51
N ALA A 444 -2.90 -3.91 -12.48
CA ALA A 444 -2.54 -2.75 -11.66
C ALA A 444 -1.22 -2.95 -10.88
N ARG A 445 -0.92 -4.18 -10.46
CA ARG A 445 0.36 -4.53 -9.83
C ARG A 445 1.49 -4.48 -10.86
N MET A 446 1.30 -5.07 -12.03
CA MET A 446 2.30 -5.09 -13.10
C MET A 446 2.58 -3.69 -13.65
N PHE A 447 1.56 -2.87 -13.85
CA PHE A 447 1.73 -1.49 -14.33
C PHE A 447 2.44 -0.62 -13.29
N ARG A 448 2.07 -0.74 -12.00
CA ARG A 448 2.77 -0.05 -10.91
C ARG A 448 4.23 -0.43 -10.88
N LEU A 449 4.54 -1.73 -10.78
CA LEU A 449 5.93 -2.22 -10.80
C LEU A 449 6.64 -1.74 -12.07
N GLY A 450 6.03 -1.95 -13.23
CA GLY A 450 6.49 -1.54 -14.54
C GLY A 450 6.83 -0.06 -14.70
N THR A 451 6.20 0.80 -13.90
CA THR A 451 6.44 2.24 -13.88
C THR A 451 7.43 2.62 -12.78
N THR A 452 7.23 2.14 -11.55
CA THR A 452 8.03 2.54 -10.37
C THR A 452 9.45 2.03 -10.41
N LEU A 453 9.65 0.89 -11.05
CA LEU A 453 10.95 0.25 -11.16
C LEU A 453 11.84 0.89 -12.24
N THR A 454 11.30 1.76 -13.11
CA THR A 454 12.14 2.46 -14.12
C THR A 454 13.15 3.41 -13.47
N PHE A 455 14.35 3.51 -14.03
CA PHE A 455 15.39 4.41 -13.51
C PHE A 455 14.95 5.87 -13.55
N GLU A 456 14.30 6.29 -14.64
CA GLU A 456 13.77 7.65 -14.78
C GLU A 456 12.67 7.98 -13.77
N PHE A 457 11.87 7.00 -13.33
CA PHE A 457 10.88 7.24 -12.27
C PHE A 457 11.56 7.46 -10.91
N GLN A 458 12.54 6.63 -10.57
CA GLN A 458 13.26 6.74 -9.29
C GLN A 458 14.01 8.06 -9.16
N MET A 459 14.70 8.49 -10.23
CA MET A 459 15.36 9.81 -10.28
C MET A 459 14.36 10.96 -10.11
N ARG A 460 13.19 10.88 -10.75
CA ARG A 460 12.14 11.89 -10.57
C ARG A 460 11.62 11.90 -9.13
N ASN A 461 11.33 10.73 -8.56
CA ASN A 461 10.80 10.61 -7.21
C ASN A 461 11.79 11.09 -6.15
N MET A 462 13.08 10.77 -6.29
CA MET A 462 14.11 11.27 -5.38
C MET A 462 14.07 12.81 -5.27
N ILE A 463 13.99 13.52 -6.39
CA ILE A 463 13.90 15.00 -6.41
C ILE A 463 12.57 15.50 -5.85
N ARG A 464 11.47 14.80 -6.11
CA ARG A 464 10.15 15.13 -5.53
C ARG A 464 10.16 15.00 -4.01
N ASP A 465 10.71 13.90 -3.50
CA ASP A 465 10.77 13.62 -2.07
C ASP A 465 11.60 14.67 -1.35
N GLN A 466 12.71 15.13 -1.92
CA GLN A 466 13.49 16.23 -1.33
C GLN A 466 12.69 17.53 -1.24
N GLN A 467 11.90 17.86 -2.28
CA GLN A 467 11.01 19.02 -2.21
C GLN A 467 9.93 18.83 -1.14
N VAL A 468 9.32 17.64 -1.03
CA VAL A 468 8.30 17.35 0.00
C VAL A 468 8.88 17.45 1.42
N VAL A 469 10.10 16.95 1.64
CA VAL A 469 10.80 17.06 2.92
C VAL A 469 11.04 18.53 3.29
N MET A 470 11.51 19.33 2.34
CA MET A 470 11.69 20.78 2.52
C MET A 470 10.36 21.47 2.85
N ILE A 471 9.30 21.18 2.09
CA ILE A 471 7.94 21.70 2.26
C ILE A 471 7.39 21.40 3.67
N GLN A 472 7.66 20.20 4.19
CA GLN A 472 7.21 19.80 5.52
C GLN A 472 8.07 20.37 6.66
N GLY A 473 9.13 21.14 6.36
CA GLY A 473 10.11 21.57 7.36
C GLY A 473 10.91 20.41 7.95
N LYS A 474 10.99 19.29 7.23
CA LYS A 474 11.66 18.06 7.66
C LYS A 474 13.16 18.00 7.33
N GLY A 475 13.74 19.10 6.90
CA GLY A 475 15.20 19.27 6.79
C GLY A 475 15.65 20.02 5.56
N ILE A 476 16.97 20.14 5.41
CA ILE A 476 17.60 20.67 4.19
C ILE A 476 17.54 19.56 3.13
N PRO A 477 16.98 19.82 1.93
CA PRO A 477 16.91 18.82 0.88
C PRO A 477 18.31 18.29 0.53
N PHE A 478 18.39 16.99 0.20
CA PHE A 478 19.60 16.23 -0.14
C PHE A 478 20.62 15.97 0.99
N ALA A 479 20.78 16.86 1.98
CA ALA A 479 21.72 16.64 3.08
C ALA A 479 21.36 15.36 3.89
N GLY A 480 20.09 15.26 4.30
CA GLY A 480 19.58 14.06 4.97
C GLY A 480 19.62 12.81 4.08
N PHE A 481 19.41 12.97 2.77
CA PHE A 481 19.52 11.86 1.81
C PHE A 481 20.95 11.29 1.77
N VAL A 482 21.97 12.15 1.67
CA VAL A 482 23.38 11.72 1.62
C VAL A 482 23.78 11.04 2.93
N GLU A 483 23.43 11.64 4.08
CA GLU A 483 23.67 11.02 5.38
C GLU A 483 23.01 9.64 5.47
N GLY A 484 21.73 9.54 5.12
CA GLY A 484 20.99 8.27 5.14
C GLY A 484 21.52 7.24 4.14
N LEU A 485 22.06 7.68 3.00
CA LEU A 485 22.68 6.81 2.01
C LEU A 485 23.97 6.19 2.57
N PHE A 486 24.81 6.97 3.26
CA PHE A 486 26.00 6.43 3.93
C PHE A 486 25.65 5.49 5.09
N GLU A 487 24.60 5.79 5.86
CA GLU A 487 24.09 4.87 6.90
C GLU A 487 23.62 3.54 6.30
N GLN A 488 22.89 3.59 5.18
CA GLN A 488 22.38 2.41 4.49
C GLN A 488 23.49 1.60 3.80
N MET A 489 24.37 2.24 3.03
CA MET A 489 25.49 1.57 2.36
C MET A 489 26.45 0.93 3.36
N GLY A 490 26.69 1.59 4.50
CA GLY A 490 27.51 1.06 5.59
C GLY A 490 26.78 0.08 6.51
N ARG A 491 25.47 -0.16 6.32
CA ARG A 491 24.59 -0.86 7.29
C ARG A 491 24.90 -0.50 8.74
N LYS A 492 24.92 0.80 9.04
CA LYS A 492 25.26 1.33 10.36
C LYS A 492 24.07 1.25 11.34
N GLU A 493 24.32 1.59 12.61
CA GLU A 493 23.35 1.44 13.71
C GLU A 493 22.01 2.12 13.43
N ASP A 494 21.98 3.36 12.92
CA ASP A 494 20.73 4.09 12.67
C ASP A 494 19.87 3.42 11.59
N PHE A 495 20.48 2.92 10.51
CA PHE A 495 19.79 2.17 9.47
C PHE A 495 19.17 0.88 10.02
N ILE A 496 19.93 0.16 10.86
CA ILE A 496 19.46 -1.09 11.48
C ILE A 496 18.33 -0.80 12.47
N ARG A 497 18.46 0.22 13.34
CA ARG A 497 17.41 0.63 14.29
C ARG A 497 16.14 1.12 13.58
N TRP A 498 16.28 1.82 12.46
CA TRP A 498 15.16 2.22 11.61
C TRP A 498 14.39 1.01 11.06
N LYS A 499 15.07 -0.07 10.68
CA LYS A 499 14.43 -1.33 10.26
C LYS A 499 13.84 -2.10 11.44
N ALA A 500 14.56 -2.17 12.57
CA ALA A 500 14.16 -2.85 13.80
C ALA A 500 12.88 -2.27 14.44
N SER A 501 12.53 -1.04 14.08
CA SER A 501 11.34 -0.32 14.55
C SER A 501 10.19 -0.30 13.56
N GLY A 502 10.31 -0.98 12.41
CA GLY A 502 9.25 -1.01 11.39
C GLY A 502 9.20 0.24 10.50
N GLY A 503 10.29 0.99 10.41
CA GLY A 503 10.43 2.15 9.51
C GLY A 503 10.49 1.78 8.02
N SER A 504 10.94 0.57 7.68
CA SER A 504 11.05 0.09 6.29
C SER A 504 9.73 -0.49 5.76
N ILE A 505 9.25 0.01 4.61
CA ILE A 505 7.98 -0.39 3.98
C ILE A 505 8.17 -1.47 2.88
N PHE A 506 9.35 -1.55 2.27
CA PHE A 506 9.61 -2.38 1.07
C PHE A 506 10.03 -3.82 1.35
N GLY A 507 10.21 -4.22 2.63
CA GLY A 507 10.56 -5.59 3.01
C GLY A 507 9.55 -6.68 2.62
N ASN A 508 8.34 -6.29 2.20
CA ASN A 508 7.24 -7.20 1.89
C ASN A 508 7.43 -8.05 0.62
N LEU A 509 8.42 -7.73 -0.23
CA LEU A 509 8.77 -8.55 -1.40
C LEU A 509 9.50 -9.85 -1.01
N ALA A 510 10.00 -9.95 0.22
CA ALA A 510 10.80 -11.07 0.72
C ALA A 510 9.98 -12.31 1.16
N LEU A 511 8.65 -12.26 1.04
CA LEU A 511 7.74 -13.27 1.62
C LEU A 511 7.27 -14.34 0.62
N ASP A 512 7.85 -14.35 -0.59
CA ASP A 512 7.65 -15.43 -1.56
C ASP A 512 8.72 -16.50 -1.38
N THR A 513 8.33 -17.78 -1.36
CA THR A 513 9.18 -18.90 -0.94
C THR A 513 10.35 -19.11 -1.89
N ASP A 514 10.09 -18.95 -3.20
CA ASP A 514 11.09 -19.02 -4.25
C ASP A 514 11.99 -17.77 -4.26
N ALA A 515 11.46 -16.61 -3.88
CA ALA A 515 12.27 -15.40 -3.75
C ALA A 515 13.18 -15.45 -2.52
N LEU A 516 12.73 -16.10 -1.44
CA LEU A 516 13.48 -16.24 -0.19
C LEU A 516 14.68 -17.17 -0.36
N SER A 517 14.49 -18.35 -0.98
CA SER A 517 15.57 -19.31 -1.23
C SER A 517 16.63 -18.73 -2.19
N ASN A 518 16.21 -18.03 -3.24
CA ASN A 518 17.12 -17.36 -4.18
C ASN A 518 17.86 -16.16 -3.55
N ARG A 519 17.19 -15.36 -2.72
CA ARG A 519 17.82 -14.27 -1.97
C ARG A 519 18.83 -14.81 -0.97
N LEU A 520 18.49 -15.90 -0.28
CA LEU A 520 19.41 -16.61 0.61
C LEU A 520 20.64 -17.10 -0.16
N GLU A 521 20.48 -17.77 -1.28
CA GLU A 521 21.61 -18.22 -2.10
C GLU A 521 22.51 -17.06 -2.56
N ARG A 522 21.95 -15.91 -2.92
CA ARG A 522 22.71 -14.72 -3.34
C ARG A 522 23.56 -14.15 -2.22
N VAL A 523 22.95 -13.86 -1.07
CA VAL A 523 23.64 -13.27 0.07
C VAL A 523 24.79 -14.17 0.50
N MET A 524 24.54 -15.48 0.56
CA MET A 524 25.52 -16.45 1.04
C MET A 524 26.63 -16.78 0.03
N LYS A 525 26.38 -16.65 -1.28
CA LYS A 525 27.41 -16.84 -2.32
C LYS A 525 28.20 -15.56 -2.63
N GLN A 526 27.85 -14.41 -2.03
CA GLN A 526 28.45 -13.08 -2.29
C GLN A 526 28.54 -12.75 -3.80
N ARG A 527 27.63 -13.30 -4.61
CA ARG A 527 27.64 -13.17 -6.08
C ARG A 527 26.95 -11.90 -6.52
N GLY A 528 27.51 -11.23 -7.52
CA GLY A 528 26.93 -10.03 -8.11
C GLY A 528 25.67 -10.37 -8.89
N VAL A 529 24.79 -9.38 -9.09
CA VAL A 529 23.52 -9.62 -9.81
C VAL A 529 23.74 -10.07 -11.27
N LYS A 530 24.91 -9.75 -11.84
CA LYS A 530 25.32 -10.16 -13.19
C LYS A 530 25.55 -11.67 -13.33
N ASP A 531 25.90 -12.37 -12.24
CA ASP A 531 26.29 -13.79 -12.26
C ASP A 531 25.10 -14.76 -12.36
N PHE A 532 23.87 -14.22 -12.38
CA PHE A 532 22.61 -14.96 -12.42
C PHE A 532 21.67 -14.54 -13.57
N ILE A 533 22.15 -13.65 -14.45
CA ILE A 533 21.46 -13.33 -15.70
C ILE A 533 21.92 -14.39 -16.71
N ASP A 534 21.21 -15.52 -16.77
CA ASP A 534 21.36 -16.43 -17.90
C ASP A 534 20.60 -15.82 -19.10
N PRO A 535 21.29 -15.36 -20.16
CA PRO A 535 20.65 -14.75 -21.32
C PRO A 535 19.73 -15.73 -22.07
N ARG A 536 19.84 -17.04 -21.79
CA ARG A 536 19.11 -18.12 -22.46
C ARG A 536 17.81 -18.51 -21.74
N ASN A 537 17.58 -18.02 -20.52
CA ASN A 537 16.38 -18.33 -19.73
C ASN A 537 15.52 -17.07 -19.46
N PRO A 538 14.50 -16.79 -20.28
CA PRO A 538 13.71 -15.56 -20.19
C PRO A 538 12.95 -15.41 -18.85
N ALA A 539 12.56 -16.50 -18.19
CA ALA A 539 11.93 -16.45 -16.88
C ALA A 539 12.91 -15.99 -15.78
N GLN A 540 14.19 -16.38 -15.89
CA GLN A 540 15.24 -16.01 -14.97
C GLN A 540 15.69 -14.55 -15.17
N ILE A 541 15.76 -14.08 -16.42
CA ILE A 541 16.01 -12.67 -16.76
C ILE A 541 14.95 -11.76 -16.14
N GLY A 542 13.66 -12.13 -16.25
CA GLY A 542 12.56 -11.37 -15.67
C GLY A 542 12.66 -11.26 -14.14
N ARG A 543 12.98 -12.36 -13.45
CA ARG A 543 13.15 -12.38 -11.99
C ARG A 543 14.36 -11.55 -11.53
N SER A 544 15.52 -11.74 -12.15
CA SER A 544 16.74 -10.99 -11.83
C SER A 544 16.57 -9.49 -12.08
N LEU A 545 15.89 -9.11 -13.17
CA LEU A 545 15.57 -7.71 -13.47
C LEU A 545 14.66 -7.09 -12.39
N LEU A 546 13.59 -7.79 -12.00
CA LEU A 546 12.69 -7.31 -10.93
C LEU A 546 13.43 -7.07 -9.61
N GLU A 547 14.41 -7.92 -9.28
CA GLU A 547 15.19 -7.80 -8.04
C GLU A 547 16.25 -6.69 -8.08
N VAL A 548 16.93 -6.47 -9.21
CA VAL A 548 17.81 -5.29 -9.40
C VAL A 548 17.00 -4.02 -9.18
N LEU A 549 15.83 -3.95 -9.80
CA LEU A 549 15.02 -2.75 -9.76
C LEU A 549 14.34 -2.55 -8.39
N ALA A 550 13.99 -3.64 -7.69
CA ALA A 550 13.51 -3.57 -6.30
C ALA A 550 14.61 -3.04 -5.36
N SER A 551 15.85 -3.49 -5.55
CA SER A 551 17.03 -3.01 -4.80
C SER A 551 17.32 -1.53 -5.09
N LEU A 552 17.21 -1.11 -6.36
CA LEU A 552 17.33 0.30 -6.75
C LEU A 552 16.21 1.16 -6.14
N THR A 553 14.98 0.64 -6.08
CA THR A 553 13.86 1.34 -5.42
C THR A 553 14.15 1.56 -3.94
N GLU A 554 14.62 0.53 -3.23
CA GLU A 554 15.05 0.64 -1.83
C GLU A 554 16.19 1.65 -1.64
N LEU A 555 17.15 1.69 -2.56
CA LEU A 555 18.26 2.68 -2.57
C LEU A 555 17.80 4.10 -2.90
N SER A 556 16.70 4.28 -3.63
CA SER A 556 16.22 5.62 -4.01
C SER A 556 15.39 6.28 -2.90
N GLU A 557 14.62 5.51 -2.13
CA GLU A 557 13.65 6.05 -1.16
C GLU A 557 14.13 5.96 0.29
N SER A 558 14.78 4.86 0.66
CA SER A 558 15.20 4.62 2.06
C SER A 558 16.19 5.66 2.59
N PRO A 559 17.16 6.19 1.81
CA PRO A 559 18.11 7.17 2.34
C PRO A 559 17.45 8.43 2.91
N THR A 560 16.45 8.98 2.21
CA THR A 560 15.70 10.14 2.72
C THR A 560 15.04 9.84 4.05
N ARG A 561 14.43 8.65 4.18
CA ARG A 561 13.74 8.22 5.39
C ARG A 561 14.72 7.98 6.54
N VAL A 562 15.86 7.33 6.27
CA VAL A 562 16.93 7.09 7.26
C VAL A 562 17.53 8.42 7.73
N GLY A 563 17.75 9.38 6.83
CA GLY A 563 18.21 10.72 7.19
C GLY A 563 17.24 11.44 8.14
N ILE A 564 15.93 11.32 7.90
CA ILE A 564 14.92 11.88 8.79
C ILE A 564 14.87 11.14 10.12
N PHE A 565 14.92 9.81 10.11
CA PHE A 565 15.03 9.01 11.31
C PHE A 565 16.19 9.49 12.19
N LYS A 566 17.38 9.65 11.60
CA LYS A 566 18.58 10.13 12.29
C LYS A 566 18.40 11.53 12.88
N ARG A 567 17.74 12.42 12.16
CA ARG A 567 17.43 13.77 12.65
C ARG A 567 16.48 13.75 13.83
N GLU A 568 15.38 12.99 13.75
CA GLU A 568 14.42 12.85 14.85
C GLU A 568 15.05 12.16 16.09
N MET A 569 16.06 11.31 15.88
CA MET A 569 16.86 10.74 16.98
C MET A 569 17.82 11.75 17.63
N ARG A 570 18.30 12.77 16.88
CA ARG A 570 19.15 13.86 17.42
C ARG A 570 18.36 14.88 18.23
N ASP A 571 17.11 15.13 17.84
CA ASP A 571 16.20 16.09 18.49
C ASP A 571 14.89 15.38 18.89
N PRO A 572 14.93 14.48 19.89
CA PRO A 572 13.77 13.72 20.32
C PRO A 572 12.74 14.61 20.99
N ARG A 573 11.47 14.24 20.87
CA ARG A 573 10.39 15.01 21.50
C ARG A 573 10.46 14.89 23.03
N PRO A 574 10.08 15.94 23.78
CA PRO A 574 10.11 15.93 25.25
C PRO A 574 9.30 14.78 25.88
N GLU A 575 8.18 14.41 25.25
CA GLU A 575 7.34 13.30 25.71
C GLU A 575 7.99 11.91 25.51
N ASP A 576 8.89 11.75 24.54
CA ASP A 576 9.53 10.48 24.21
C ASP A 576 10.76 10.24 25.13
N THR A 577 10.49 9.94 26.40
CA THR A 577 11.52 9.82 27.46
C THR A 577 12.36 8.53 27.35
N THR A 578 11.75 7.41 26.94
CA THR A 578 12.42 6.11 26.82
C THR A 578 13.17 6.00 25.48
N GLU A 579 14.23 5.19 25.44
CA GLU A 579 14.94 4.94 24.18
C GLU A 579 14.04 4.27 23.12
N ARG A 580 13.13 3.38 23.55
CA ARG A 580 12.13 2.78 22.66
C ARG A 580 11.21 3.85 22.06
N ALA A 581 10.66 4.75 22.88
CA ALA A 581 9.78 5.81 22.41
C ALA A 581 10.46 6.69 21.36
N LYS A 582 11.69 7.12 21.60
CA LYS A 582 12.47 7.94 20.65
C LYS A 582 12.63 7.24 19.30
N VAL A 583 13.02 5.96 19.31
CA VAL A 583 13.20 5.17 18.08
C VAL A 583 11.88 4.98 17.34
N LEU A 584 10.81 4.61 18.04
CA LEU A 584 9.50 4.42 17.43
C LEU A 584 8.96 5.72 16.82
N ARG A 585 9.14 6.86 17.51
CA ARG A 585 8.80 8.19 16.99
C ARG A 585 9.57 8.51 15.72
N ALA A 586 10.90 8.35 15.76
CA ALA A 586 11.76 8.61 14.62
C ALA A 586 11.39 7.73 13.42
N ALA A 587 11.07 6.46 13.67
CA ALA A 587 10.61 5.53 12.65
C ALA A 587 9.27 5.98 12.04
N PHE A 588 8.32 6.38 12.88
CA PHE A 588 7.02 6.88 12.42
C PHE A 588 7.16 8.16 11.58
N GLU A 589 7.97 9.12 12.03
CA GLU A 589 8.19 10.38 11.33
C GLU A 589 8.95 10.21 10.02
N SER A 590 9.86 9.23 9.95
CA SER A 590 10.53 8.83 8.70
C SER A 590 9.55 8.25 7.67
N ARG A 591 8.50 7.54 8.13
CA ARG A 591 7.44 7.01 7.25
C ARG A 591 6.54 8.13 6.74
N GLU A 592 6.26 9.12 7.60
CA GLU A 592 5.49 10.31 7.27
C GLU A 592 6.33 11.42 6.60
N ALA A 593 7.57 11.16 6.20
CA ALA A 593 8.48 12.11 5.57
C ALA A 593 7.99 12.63 4.21
N SER A 594 7.77 11.72 3.26
CA SER A 594 7.11 12.02 1.98
C SER A 594 5.65 11.57 2.07
N LEU A 595 5.40 10.30 1.79
CA LEU A 595 4.11 9.63 1.93
C LEU A 595 4.32 8.27 2.62
N ASP A 596 3.48 7.92 3.59
CA ASP A 596 3.47 6.55 4.11
C ASP A 596 2.64 5.67 3.17
N PHE A 597 3.30 4.94 2.27
CA PHE A 597 2.64 4.02 1.33
C PHE A 597 1.88 2.87 2.00
N GLY A 598 2.14 2.62 3.29
CA GLY A 598 1.36 1.68 4.08
C GLY A 598 -0.01 2.23 4.49
N ARG A 599 -0.21 3.56 4.49
CA ARG A 599 -1.49 4.18 4.81
C ARG A 599 -2.53 3.98 3.74
N ARG A 600 -3.74 3.61 4.16
CA ARG A 600 -4.86 3.23 3.31
C ARG A 600 -6.19 3.36 4.05
N GLY A 601 -7.27 3.64 3.35
CA GLY A 601 -8.62 3.52 3.87
C GLY A 601 -9.15 2.08 3.76
N GLY A 602 -9.86 1.62 4.78
CA GLY A 602 -10.33 0.23 4.84
C GLY A 602 -11.51 -0.09 3.93
N GLY A 603 -12.30 0.92 3.55
CA GLY A 603 -13.53 0.78 2.76
C GLY A 603 -13.28 0.71 1.25
N ILE A 604 -12.30 1.44 0.75
CA ILE A 604 -11.94 1.47 -0.68
C ILE A 604 -10.74 0.58 -1.01
N LEU A 605 -10.23 -0.19 -0.04
CA LEU A 605 -8.97 -0.90 -0.17
C LEU A 605 -8.95 -1.85 -1.38
N ALA A 606 -10.03 -2.61 -1.60
CA ALA A 606 -10.14 -3.46 -2.79
C ALA A 606 -9.99 -2.66 -4.09
N TRP A 607 -10.67 -1.51 -4.18
CA TRP A 607 -10.61 -0.60 -5.33
C TRP A 607 -9.20 -0.01 -5.54
N THR A 608 -8.54 0.41 -4.45
CA THR A 608 -7.16 0.92 -4.53
C THR A 608 -6.14 -0.11 -5.00
N GLN A 609 -6.44 -1.41 -4.89
CA GLN A 609 -5.55 -2.46 -5.38
C GLN A 609 -5.76 -2.75 -6.87
N THR A 610 -6.94 -2.44 -7.41
CA THR A 610 -7.27 -2.61 -8.84
C THR A 610 -6.90 -1.39 -9.69
N THR A 611 -6.61 -0.26 -9.05
CA THR A 611 -6.27 0.98 -9.74
C THR A 611 -4.89 1.47 -9.32
N ALA A 612 -3.97 1.51 -10.29
CA ALA A 612 -2.60 1.95 -10.06
C ALA A 612 -2.54 3.39 -9.53
N PHE A 613 -1.68 3.63 -8.54
CA PHE A 613 -1.38 4.95 -7.94
C PHE A 613 -2.53 5.69 -7.24
N MET A 614 -3.75 5.15 -7.22
CA MET A 614 -4.90 5.80 -6.56
C MET A 614 -4.69 5.99 -5.05
N ASN A 615 -4.16 4.98 -4.34
CA ASN A 615 -3.87 5.14 -2.90
C ASN A 615 -2.81 6.22 -2.64
N PRO A 616 -1.60 6.19 -3.25
CA PRO A 616 -0.64 7.28 -3.12
C PRO A 616 -1.23 8.68 -3.33
N TRP A 617 -2.08 8.85 -4.34
CA TRP A 617 -2.76 10.13 -4.62
C TRP A 617 -3.72 10.56 -3.51
N LEU A 618 -4.61 9.67 -3.05
CA LEU A 618 -5.50 9.97 -1.91
C LEU A 618 -4.71 10.30 -0.64
N GLN A 619 -3.61 9.58 -0.39
CA GLN A 619 -2.73 9.86 0.74
C GLN A 619 -1.99 11.20 0.58
N GLY A 620 -1.63 11.58 -0.64
CA GLY A 620 -1.03 12.88 -0.97
C GLY A 620 -1.97 14.04 -0.65
N LEU A 621 -3.22 13.97 -1.12
CA LEU A 621 -4.25 14.97 -0.82
C LEU A 621 -4.50 15.11 0.68
N ASP A 622 -4.68 13.98 1.39
CA ASP A 622 -4.88 14.02 2.83
C ASP A 622 -3.64 14.56 3.56
N LYS A 623 -2.43 14.23 3.11
CA LYS A 623 -1.19 14.77 3.68
C LYS A 623 -1.13 16.29 3.54
N VAL A 624 -1.44 16.84 2.37
CA VAL A 624 -1.53 18.30 2.15
C VAL A 624 -2.50 18.92 3.16
N ALA A 625 -3.72 18.38 3.26
CA ALA A 625 -4.75 18.89 4.18
C ALA A 625 -4.28 18.84 5.66
N ARG A 626 -3.66 17.73 6.09
CA ARG A 626 -3.11 17.60 7.44
C ARG A 626 -1.97 18.58 7.72
N VAL A 627 -1.07 18.80 6.75
CA VAL A 627 0.05 19.73 6.90
C VAL A 627 -0.46 21.17 7.01
N ILE A 628 -1.42 21.58 6.16
CA ILE A 628 -2.08 22.89 6.25
C ILE A 628 -2.76 23.05 7.61
N LYS A 629 -3.53 22.06 8.06
CA LYS A 629 -4.22 22.11 9.36
C LYS A 629 -3.26 22.19 10.54
N ALA A 630 -2.14 21.47 10.49
CA ALA A 630 -1.15 21.45 11.57
C ALA A 630 -0.34 22.75 11.63
N ASN A 631 -0.03 23.38 10.49
CA ASN A 631 0.83 24.55 10.41
C ASN A 631 0.34 25.58 9.37
N PRO A 632 -0.81 26.25 9.60
CA PRO A 632 -1.47 27.07 8.58
C PRO A 632 -0.61 28.24 8.09
N ARG A 633 0.11 28.92 9.00
CA ARG A 633 0.99 30.06 8.65
C ARG A 633 2.18 29.64 7.79
N LYS A 634 2.86 28.54 8.16
CA LYS A 634 4.00 28.02 7.39
C LYS A 634 3.55 27.51 6.02
N ALA A 635 2.42 26.81 5.97
CA ALA A 635 1.83 26.34 4.72
C ALA A 635 1.44 27.50 3.79
N ALA A 636 0.85 28.58 4.33
CA ALA A 636 0.50 29.77 3.56
C ALA A 636 1.74 30.49 3.01
N ALA A 637 2.80 30.65 3.82
CA ALA A 637 4.06 31.24 3.38
C ALA A 637 4.69 30.45 2.24
N LEU A 638 4.76 29.12 2.39
CA LEU A 638 5.27 28.22 1.36
C LEU A 638 4.42 28.28 0.07
N ALA A 639 3.10 28.23 0.19
CA ALA A 639 2.19 28.35 -0.93
C ALA A 639 2.42 29.66 -1.70
N ALA A 640 2.54 30.78 -0.98
CA ALA A 640 2.86 32.08 -1.59
C ALA A 640 4.21 32.06 -2.32
N THR A 641 5.26 31.48 -1.72
CA THR A 641 6.57 31.34 -2.39
C THR A 641 6.47 30.51 -3.67
N MET A 642 5.74 29.40 -3.66
CA MET A 642 5.54 28.56 -4.85
C MET A 642 4.79 29.32 -5.95
N ILE A 643 3.70 30.01 -5.61
CA ILE A 643 2.91 30.82 -6.54
C ILE A 643 3.78 31.92 -7.18
N LEU A 644 4.59 32.61 -6.38
CA LEU A 644 5.50 33.66 -6.87
C LEU A 644 6.60 33.09 -7.79
N ALA A 645 7.19 31.94 -7.44
CA ALA A 645 8.15 31.26 -8.29
C ALA A 645 7.51 30.84 -9.63
N THR A 646 6.29 30.31 -9.59
CA THR A 646 5.52 29.96 -10.78
C THR A 646 5.24 31.18 -11.65
N TYR A 647 4.83 32.30 -11.05
CA TYR A 647 4.61 33.55 -11.77
C TYR A 647 5.87 34.00 -12.51
N TYR A 648 7.02 34.04 -11.82
CA TYR A 648 8.29 34.42 -12.44
C TYR A 648 8.68 33.48 -13.58
N LEU A 649 8.61 32.16 -13.36
CA LEU A 649 8.92 31.17 -14.40
C LEU A 649 7.96 31.27 -15.59
N TYR A 650 6.68 31.53 -15.36
CA TYR A 650 5.70 31.74 -16.43
C TYR A 650 6.06 32.98 -17.26
N GLN A 651 6.31 34.11 -16.61
CA GLN A 651 6.68 35.38 -17.27
C GLN A 651 7.99 35.28 -18.06
N HIS A 652 8.95 34.52 -17.56
CA HIS A 652 10.20 34.21 -18.25
C HIS A 652 9.96 33.33 -19.47
N ASN A 653 9.32 32.17 -19.26
CA ASN A 653 9.20 31.13 -20.27
C ASN A 653 8.29 31.53 -21.43
N LYS A 654 7.22 32.30 -21.20
CA LYS A 654 6.28 32.69 -22.26
C LYS A 654 6.94 33.49 -23.39
N LYS A 655 8.09 34.12 -23.11
CA LYS A 655 8.88 34.89 -24.09
C LYS A 655 9.86 34.01 -24.89
N GLN A 656 10.07 32.75 -24.49
CA GLN A 656 11.11 31.90 -25.06
C GLN A 656 10.56 30.99 -26.18
N PRO A 657 11.27 30.86 -27.32
CA PRO A 657 10.81 30.07 -28.45
C PRO A 657 10.68 28.57 -28.14
N GLY A 658 11.40 28.08 -27.13
CA GLY A 658 11.34 26.68 -26.69
C GLY A 658 10.08 26.33 -25.90
N TYR A 659 9.35 27.31 -25.36
CA TYR A 659 8.22 27.03 -24.47
C TYR A 659 7.04 26.36 -25.16
N ASP A 660 6.81 26.71 -26.44
CA ASP A 660 5.78 26.09 -27.29
C ASP A 660 6.05 24.60 -27.57
N SER A 661 7.31 24.17 -27.45
CA SER A 661 7.71 22.76 -27.60
C SER A 661 7.48 21.93 -26.34
N VAL A 662 7.12 22.55 -25.20
CA VAL A 662 6.92 21.85 -23.94
C VAL A 662 5.50 21.25 -23.90
N PRO A 663 5.35 19.93 -23.67
CA PRO A 663 4.03 19.30 -23.50
C PRO A 663 3.26 19.89 -22.32
N GLY A 664 1.93 20.01 -22.43
CA GLY A 664 1.06 20.58 -21.39
C GLY A 664 1.24 19.88 -20.02
N TRP A 665 1.19 18.54 -20.00
CA TRP A 665 1.39 17.77 -18.77
C TRP A 665 2.75 18.02 -18.09
N LYS A 666 3.82 18.32 -18.85
CA LYS A 666 5.12 18.67 -18.25
C LYS A 666 5.06 20.02 -17.57
N LYS A 667 4.35 21.00 -18.15
CA LYS A 667 4.13 22.30 -17.53
C LYS A 667 3.27 22.21 -16.27
N ASP A 668 2.34 21.26 -16.22
CA ASP A 668 1.42 21.05 -15.08
C ASP A 668 2.02 20.20 -13.94
N THR A 669 3.00 19.33 -14.23
CA THR A 669 3.55 18.38 -13.25
C THR A 669 4.98 18.68 -12.79
N GLY A 670 5.57 19.78 -13.28
CA GLY A 670 6.91 20.18 -12.87
C GLY A 670 7.29 21.60 -13.27
N TRP A 671 8.37 22.07 -12.66
CA TRP A 671 8.98 23.36 -12.92
C TRP A 671 9.69 23.33 -14.27
N VAL A 672 9.34 24.25 -15.15
CA VAL A 672 9.95 24.39 -16.48
C VAL A 672 10.82 25.63 -16.49
N TYR A 673 12.02 25.51 -17.08
CA TYR A 673 12.87 26.65 -17.38
C TYR A 673 13.43 26.50 -18.80
N CYS A 674 13.09 27.44 -19.68
CA CYS A 674 13.63 27.51 -21.03
C CYS A 674 14.76 28.56 -21.08
N PRO A 675 15.97 28.19 -21.57
CA PRO A 675 17.09 29.12 -21.66
C PRO A 675 16.86 30.21 -22.72
N GLU A 676 17.41 31.40 -22.45
CA GLU A 676 17.46 32.50 -23.42
C GLU A 676 18.35 32.13 -24.62
N GLY A 677 17.94 32.51 -25.82
CA GLY A 677 18.67 32.18 -27.07
C GLY A 677 18.38 30.77 -27.64
N GLY A 678 17.55 29.97 -26.97
CA GLY A 678 17.13 28.64 -27.42
C GLY A 678 17.95 27.49 -26.84
N GLY A 679 17.52 26.25 -27.11
CA GLY A 679 18.11 25.03 -26.54
C GLY A 679 17.09 24.21 -25.73
N PRO A 680 17.51 23.05 -25.16
CA PRO A 680 16.60 22.18 -24.42
C PRO A 680 16.10 22.85 -23.15
N CYS A 681 14.79 22.89 -22.94
CA CYS A 681 14.22 23.39 -21.69
C CYS A 681 14.49 22.39 -20.56
N LYS A 682 14.88 22.90 -19.39
CA LYS A 682 15.02 22.13 -18.16
C LYS A 682 13.63 21.87 -17.58
N TRP A 683 13.40 20.65 -17.11
CA TRP A 683 12.17 20.24 -16.45
C TRP A 683 12.52 19.54 -15.14
N ILE A 684 12.08 20.12 -14.02
CA ILE A 684 12.28 19.57 -12.69
C ILE A 684 10.92 19.07 -12.19
N PRO A 685 10.79 17.78 -11.83
CA PRO A 685 9.51 17.22 -11.39
C PRO A 685 9.03 17.94 -10.13
N GLY A 686 7.77 18.40 -10.13
CA GLY A 686 7.18 19.10 -8.99
C GLY A 686 6.79 18.15 -7.85
N ALA A 687 6.69 18.69 -6.63
CA ALA A 687 6.36 17.99 -5.39
C ALA A 687 4.90 17.47 -5.31
N PHE A 688 4.53 16.56 -6.21
CA PHE A 688 3.21 15.92 -6.27
C PHE A 688 2.04 16.93 -6.17
N GLU A 689 1.08 16.71 -5.26
CA GLU A 689 -0.12 17.53 -5.10
C GLU A 689 0.20 18.99 -4.75
N TRP A 690 1.30 19.25 -4.02
CA TRP A 690 1.72 20.63 -3.72
C TRP A 690 1.98 21.43 -4.99
N HIS A 691 2.63 20.82 -5.99
CA HIS A 691 2.92 21.50 -7.25
C HIS A 691 1.64 21.74 -8.07
N ILE A 692 0.70 20.79 -8.06
CA ILE A 692 -0.56 20.97 -8.79
C ILE A 692 -1.36 22.12 -8.18
N ILE A 693 -1.53 22.11 -6.85
CA ILE A 693 -2.35 23.09 -6.13
C ILE A 693 -1.73 24.49 -6.17
N PHE A 694 -0.41 24.60 -5.92
CA PHE A 694 0.26 25.89 -5.72
C PHE A 694 1.17 26.33 -6.86
N SER A 695 1.24 25.56 -7.95
CA SER A 695 1.92 25.97 -9.19
C SER A 695 1.06 25.77 -10.43
N ALA A 696 0.55 24.56 -10.70
CA ALA A 696 -0.21 24.30 -11.93
C ALA A 696 -1.52 25.11 -12.00
N ILE A 697 -2.34 25.10 -10.94
CA ILE A 697 -3.57 25.94 -10.87
C ILE A 697 -3.22 27.43 -11.05
N PRO A 698 -2.31 28.04 -10.26
CA PRO A 698 -1.89 29.43 -10.48
C PRO A 698 -1.38 29.73 -11.88
N ARG A 699 -0.55 28.86 -12.46
CA ARG A 699 -0.05 29.01 -13.83
C ARG A 699 -1.20 29.08 -14.84
N ARG A 700 -2.19 28.21 -14.70
CA ARG A 700 -3.39 28.19 -15.57
C ARG A 700 -4.26 29.44 -15.36
N ILE A 701 -4.35 29.96 -14.13
CA ILE A 701 -4.97 31.27 -13.86
C ILE A 701 -4.21 32.39 -14.57
N PHE A 702 -2.87 32.41 -14.51
CA PHE A 702 -2.06 33.41 -15.20
C PHE A 702 -2.19 33.30 -16.73
N GLU A 703 -2.23 32.09 -17.28
CA GLU A 703 -2.52 31.86 -18.71
C GLU A 703 -3.91 32.35 -19.09
N TRP A 704 -4.91 32.08 -18.26
CA TRP A 704 -6.27 32.58 -18.48
C TRP A 704 -6.32 34.11 -18.48
N MET A 705 -5.62 34.77 -17.53
CA MET A 705 -5.56 36.23 -17.44
C MET A 705 -4.82 36.88 -18.60
N ASP A 706 -3.74 36.26 -19.10
CA ASP A 706 -2.91 36.81 -20.18
C ASP A 706 -3.51 36.53 -21.58
N GLU A 707 -4.13 35.36 -21.79
CA GLU A 707 -4.61 34.91 -23.10
C GLU A 707 -6.15 34.90 -23.24
N ASP A 708 -6.90 35.30 -22.21
CA ASP A 708 -8.37 35.27 -22.18
C ASP A 708 -8.93 33.88 -22.57
N ASN A 709 -8.24 32.82 -22.09
CA ASN A 709 -8.41 31.44 -22.57
C ASN A 709 -9.23 30.61 -21.57
N PRO A 710 -10.57 30.57 -21.64
CA PRO A 710 -11.41 29.83 -20.69
C PRO A 710 -11.15 28.33 -20.68
N GLU A 711 -10.58 27.77 -21.77
CA GLU A 711 -10.26 26.34 -21.89
C GLU A 711 -8.99 25.94 -21.11
N ALA A 712 -8.28 26.89 -20.48
CA ALA A 712 -7.11 26.61 -19.65
C ALA A 712 -7.43 25.71 -18.44
N PHE A 713 -8.63 25.85 -17.85
CA PHE A 713 -9.07 25.03 -16.72
C PHE A 713 -9.53 23.64 -17.14
N ASP A 714 -10.15 23.49 -18.32
CA ASP A 714 -10.53 22.19 -18.87
C ASP A 714 -9.30 21.33 -19.11
N LYS A 715 -8.23 21.92 -19.65
CA LYS A 715 -6.92 21.26 -19.81
C LYS A 715 -6.33 20.81 -18.48
N LEU A 716 -6.46 21.63 -17.42
CA LEU A 716 -5.97 21.25 -16.11
C LEU A 716 -6.77 20.09 -15.51
N LEU A 717 -8.10 20.12 -15.65
CA LEU A 717 -8.98 19.05 -15.21
C LEU A 717 -8.67 17.75 -15.99
N GLU A 718 -8.43 17.85 -17.29
CA GLU A 718 -8.00 16.76 -18.17
C GLU A 718 -6.65 16.18 -17.69
N THR A 719 -5.61 17.00 -17.52
CA THR A 719 -4.29 16.57 -17.02
C THR A 719 -4.37 15.97 -15.62
N THR A 720 -5.17 16.54 -14.72
CA THR A 720 -5.26 16.11 -13.32
C THR A 720 -6.09 14.84 -13.16
N SER A 721 -7.22 14.72 -13.86
CA SER A 721 -8.06 13.51 -13.86
C SER A 721 -7.39 12.32 -14.55
N ARG A 722 -6.51 12.57 -15.54
CA ARG A 722 -5.93 11.52 -16.40
C ARG A 722 -4.45 11.21 -16.13
N GLY A 723 -3.67 12.15 -15.58
CA GLY A 723 -2.22 12.04 -15.39
C GLY A 723 -1.74 11.93 -13.93
N VAL A 724 -2.55 12.35 -12.94
CA VAL A 724 -2.14 12.42 -11.53
C VAL A 724 -3.10 11.63 -10.65
N GLY A 725 -3.04 10.30 -10.73
CA GLY A 725 -3.55 9.38 -9.71
C GLY A 725 -5.06 9.43 -9.38
N ASN A 726 -5.83 10.32 -10.00
CA ASN A 726 -7.29 10.42 -9.91
C ASN A 726 -8.00 9.47 -10.89
N ASN A 727 -7.27 8.49 -11.44
CA ASN A 727 -7.94 7.48 -12.22
C ASN A 727 -8.76 6.62 -11.26
N VAL A 728 -10.09 6.75 -11.30
CA VAL A 728 -11.01 5.89 -10.55
C VAL A 728 -11.30 4.61 -11.32
N VAL A 729 -10.89 4.53 -12.58
CA VAL A 729 -11.10 3.36 -13.44
C VAL A 729 -10.02 2.30 -13.16
N PRO A 730 -10.39 1.04 -12.89
CA PRO A 730 -9.42 -0.04 -12.74
C PRO A 730 -8.45 -0.12 -13.92
N THR A 731 -7.16 -0.31 -13.64
CA THR A 731 -6.08 -0.22 -14.64
C THR A 731 -6.27 -1.18 -15.81
N ILE A 732 -6.94 -2.31 -15.59
CA ILE A 732 -7.26 -3.26 -16.66
C ILE A 732 -8.10 -2.62 -17.78
N PHE A 733 -9.04 -1.73 -17.44
CA PHE A 733 -9.94 -1.13 -18.41
C PHE A 733 -9.32 0.07 -19.10
N GLN A 734 -8.35 0.73 -18.47
CA GLN A 734 -7.72 1.92 -19.04
C GLN A 734 -7.15 1.65 -20.44
N ALA A 735 -6.27 0.66 -20.59
CA ALA A 735 -5.67 0.33 -21.89
C ALA A 735 -6.69 -0.15 -22.94
N TRP A 736 -7.80 -0.77 -22.50
CA TRP A 736 -8.90 -1.14 -23.39
C TRP A 736 -9.68 0.08 -23.87
N LEU A 737 -10.03 0.99 -22.97
CA LEU A 737 -10.74 2.23 -23.29
C LEU A 737 -9.90 3.10 -24.24
N GLU A 738 -8.60 3.17 -23.99
CA GLU A 738 -7.63 3.84 -24.88
C GLU A 738 -7.64 3.22 -26.28
N ASN A 739 -7.53 1.89 -26.37
CA ASN A 739 -7.57 1.16 -27.64
C ASN A 739 -8.92 1.27 -28.36
N PHE A 740 -10.02 1.24 -27.62
CA PHE A 740 -11.37 1.37 -28.16
C PHE A 740 -11.58 2.78 -28.73
N GLY A 741 -11.20 3.81 -27.98
CA GLY A 741 -11.24 5.20 -28.40
C GLY A 741 -10.13 5.63 -29.37
N ASN A 742 -9.20 4.73 -29.72
CA ASN A 742 -7.98 5.02 -30.49
C ASN A 742 -7.19 6.23 -29.97
N TYR A 743 -7.17 6.46 -28.66
CA TYR A 743 -6.62 7.67 -28.06
C TYR A 743 -5.88 7.37 -26.77
N ASP A 744 -4.64 7.85 -26.69
CA ASP A 744 -3.79 7.78 -25.51
C ASP A 744 -3.90 9.11 -24.74
N PRO A 745 -4.61 9.15 -23.60
CA PRO A 745 -4.87 10.37 -22.84
C PRO A 745 -3.63 10.86 -22.09
N PHE A 746 -2.61 10.03 -21.88
CA PHE A 746 -1.40 10.45 -21.18
C PHE A 746 -0.46 11.23 -22.10
N PHE A 747 -0.32 10.77 -23.36
CA PHE A 747 0.48 11.47 -24.37
C PHE A 747 -0.35 12.41 -25.27
N GLU A 748 -1.66 12.49 -25.02
CA GLU A 748 -2.65 13.29 -25.76
C GLU A 748 -2.54 13.08 -27.28
N ARG A 749 -2.54 11.82 -27.73
CA ARG A 749 -2.35 11.48 -29.15
C ARG A 749 -3.11 10.23 -29.55
N PRO A 750 -3.50 10.08 -30.84
CA PRO A 750 -4.10 8.84 -31.30
C PRO A 750 -3.09 7.69 -31.28
N ILE A 751 -3.57 6.47 -30.97
CA ILE A 751 -2.73 5.26 -30.92
C ILE A 751 -2.35 4.83 -32.34
N ILE A 752 -3.36 4.71 -33.21
CA ILE A 752 -3.20 4.55 -34.65
C ILE A 752 -3.32 5.94 -35.28
N PRO A 753 -2.25 6.47 -35.89
CA PRO A 753 -2.36 7.70 -36.66
C PRO A 753 -3.39 7.55 -37.77
N ARG A 754 -4.22 8.58 -37.97
CA ARG A 754 -5.30 8.57 -38.96
C ARG A 754 -4.92 8.13 -40.39
N GLY A 755 -3.70 8.44 -40.82
CA GLY A 755 -3.18 8.01 -42.13
C GLY A 755 -2.91 6.50 -42.25
N LEU A 756 -3.06 5.76 -41.15
CA LEU A 756 -2.96 4.31 -41.05
C LEU A 756 -4.30 3.67 -40.63
N GLU A 757 -5.37 4.43 -40.40
CA GLU A 757 -6.67 3.84 -40.05
C GLU A 757 -7.32 3.12 -41.24
N GLU A 758 -6.99 3.54 -42.47
CA GLU A 758 -7.57 3.04 -43.72
C GLU A 758 -6.82 1.82 -44.29
N VAL A 759 -5.72 1.39 -43.68
CA VAL A 759 -5.01 0.16 -44.08
C VAL A 759 -5.49 -1.04 -43.26
N THR A 760 -5.23 -2.25 -43.76
CA THR A 760 -5.59 -3.51 -43.09
C THR A 760 -5.07 -3.53 -41.64
N PRO A 761 -5.81 -4.11 -40.68
CA PRO A 761 -5.45 -4.10 -39.27
C PRO A 761 -3.98 -4.46 -38.99
N ALA A 762 -3.45 -5.52 -39.61
CA ALA A 762 -2.06 -5.95 -39.42
C ALA A 762 -0.99 -4.90 -39.84
N GLU A 763 -1.34 -3.96 -40.73
CA GLU A 763 -0.47 -2.88 -41.23
C GLU A 763 -0.63 -1.57 -40.44
N GLN A 764 -1.49 -1.54 -39.42
CA GLN A 764 -1.72 -0.37 -38.58
C GLN A 764 -0.62 -0.22 -37.50
N PHE A 765 0.61 0.05 -37.94
CA PHE A 765 1.77 0.22 -37.06
C PHE A 765 2.65 1.40 -37.46
N THR A 766 3.40 1.92 -36.49
CA THR A 766 4.37 3.01 -36.71
C THR A 766 5.80 2.48 -36.68
N PRO A 767 6.80 3.25 -37.12
CA PRO A 767 8.21 2.88 -36.96
C PRO A 767 8.65 2.67 -35.50
N HIS A 768 7.87 3.13 -34.53
CA HIS A 768 8.13 2.96 -33.10
C HIS A 768 7.38 1.77 -32.47
N THR A 769 6.50 1.12 -33.22
CA THR A 769 5.76 -0.08 -32.78
C THR A 769 6.70 -1.28 -32.77
N SER A 770 6.65 -2.07 -31.69
CA SER A 770 7.56 -3.20 -31.51
C SER A 770 7.40 -4.33 -32.55
N GLU A 771 8.49 -5.05 -32.83
CA GLU A 771 8.46 -6.21 -33.74
C GLU A 771 7.64 -7.35 -33.15
N LEU A 772 7.69 -7.52 -31.83
CA LEU A 772 6.80 -8.45 -31.12
C LEU A 772 5.33 -8.12 -31.39
N ALA A 773 4.92 -6.85 -31.23
CA ALA A 773 3.54 -6.44 -31.50
C ALA A 773 3.16 -6.66 -32.98
N LYS A 774 4.07 -6.43 -33.93
CA LYS A 774 3.83 -6.69 -35.36
C LYS A 774 3.65 -8.17 -35.67
N ARG A 775 4.44 -9.06 -35.03
CA ARG A 775 4.29 -10.51 -35.18
C ARG A 775 2.95 -10.99 -34.63
N ILE A 776 2.58 -10.55 -33.43
CA ILE A 776 1.28 -10.88 -32.83
C ILE A 776 0.14 -10.30 -33.68
N GLY A 777 0.27 -9.06 -34.15
CA GLY A 777 -0.75 -8.40 -34.96
C GLY A 777 -0.97 -9.05 -36.32
N ARG A 778 0.10 -9.55 -36.97
CA ARG A 778 -0.02 -10.37 -38.18
C ARG A 778 -0.69 -11.71 -37.91
N PHE A 779 -0.40 -12.35 -36.78
CA PHE A 779 -1.00 -13.63 -36.41
C PHE A 779 -2.48 -13.52 -36.02
N LEU A 780 -2.87 -12.46 -35.30
CA LEU A 780 -4.23 -12.23 -34.81
C LEU A 780 -5.09 -11.34 -35.73
N GLU A 781 -4.54 -10.90 -36.86
CA GLU A 781 -5.14 -9.86 -37.72
C GLU A 781 -5.61 -8.62 -36.94
N TYR A 782 -4.83 -8.21 -35.95
CA TYR A 782 -5.17 -7.13 -35.03
C TYR A 782 -4.13 -6.00 -35.08
N PRO A 783 -4.51 -4.71 -34.93
CA PRO A 783 -3.60 -3.58 -35.07
C PRO A 783 -2.37 -3.65 -34.15
N PRO A 784 -1.13 -3.76 -34.69
CA PRO A 784 0.06 -3.86 -33.85
C PRO A 784 0.25 -2.64 -32.95
N ALA A 785 -0.12 -1.43 -33.40
CA ALA A 785 -0.06 -0.24 -32.54
C ALA A 785 -0.94 -0.37 -31.28
N LYS A 786 -2.12 -1.02 -31.39
CA LYS A 786 -3.00 -1.29 -30.26
C LYS A 786 -2.46 -2.38 -29.34
N ILE A 787 -1.76 -3.39 -29.88
CA ILE A 787 -1.09 -4.43 -29.08
C ILE A 787 0.03 -3.80 -28.26
N ASP A 788 0.85 -2.95 -28.88
CA ASP A 788 1.94 -2.25 -28.22
C ASP A 788 1.40 -1.32 -27.12
N ASN A 789 0.26 -0.66 -27.34
CA ASN A 789 -0.44 0.11 -26.32
C ASN A 789 -0.93 -0.75 -25.15
N LEU A 790 -1.49 -1.95 -25.39
CA LEU A 790 -1.89 -2.87 -24.31
C LEU A 790 -0.70 -3.32 -23.48
N ILE A 791 0.40 -3.67 -24.14
CA ILE A 791 1.65 -4.05 -23.45
C ILE A 791 2.08 -2.90 -22.56
N GLN A 792 2.20 -1.68 -23.10
CA GLN A 792 2.61 -0.51 -22.35
C GLN A 792 1.61 -0.18 -21.21
N GLY A 793 0.31 -0.26 -21.45
CA GLY A 793 -0.75 0.03 -20.48
C GLY A 793 -0.84 -0.96 -19.30
N TYR A 794 -0.32 -2.18 -19.45
CA TYR A 794 -0.30 -3.19 -18.39
C TYR A 794 1.06 -3.40 -17.74
N THR A 795 2.14 -3.06 -18.43
CA THR A 795 3.52 -3.32 -17.97
C THR A 795 4.33 -2.05 -17.78
N GLY A 796 3.73 -0.87 -18.01
CA GLY A 796 4.38 0.43 -17.85
C GLY A 796 5.58 0.61 -18.77
N GLY A 797 6.51 1.48 -18.35
CA GLY A 797 7.72 1.78 -19.11
C GLY A 797 8.68 0.60 -19.26
N LEU A 798 8.73 -0.30 -18.29
CA LEU A 798 9.63 -1.45 -18.33
C LEU A 798 9.28 -2.47 -19.40
N GLY A 799 8.00 -2.78 -19.62
CA GLY A 799 7.66 -3.73 -20.68
C GLY A 799 8.03 -3.18 -22.05
N ARG A 800 7.88 -1.88 -22.27
CA ARG A 800 8.40 -1.23 -23.48
C ARG A 800 9.91 -1.38 -23.60
N THR A 801 10.68 -1.18 -22.53
CA THR A 801 12.14 -1.38 -22.56
C THR A 801 12.53 -2.82 -22.85
N VAL A 802 11.86 -3.80 -22.25
CA VAL A 802 12.10 -5.23 -22.47
C VAL A 802 11.80 -5.59 -23.93
N VAL A 803 10.63 -5.17 -24.44
CA VAL A 803 10.23 -5.44 -25.82
C VAL A 803 11.20 -4.77 -26.81
N GLN A 804 11.61 -3.52 -26.57
CA GLN A 804 12.62 -2.85 -27.41
C GLN A 804 13.99 -3.52 -27.38
N GLY A 805 14.37 -4.14 -26.25
CA GLY A 805 15.59 -4.95 -26.15
C GLY A 805 15.50 -6.24 -26.95
N LEU A 806 14.33 -6.90 -26.93
CA LEU A 806 14.06 -8.08 -27.75
C LEU A 806 13.98 -7.75 -29.25
N ASP A 807 13.47 -6.58 -29.61
CA ASP A 807 13.43 -6.10 -31.00
C ASP A 807 14.84 -5.94 -31.60
N GLY A 808 15.86 -5.68 -30.78
CA GLY A 808 17.27 -5.65 -31.21
C GLY A 808 17.80 -7.01 -31.69
N LEU A 809 17.19 -8.11 -31.26
CA LEU A 809 17.51 -9.48 -31.69
C LEU A 809 16.66 -9.92 -32.91
N LEU A 810 15.60 -9.17 -33.23
CA LEU A 810 14.60 -9.50 -34.26
C LEU A 810 14.63 -8.54 -35.45
N ARG A 811 15.55 -7.57 -35.45
CA ARG A 811 15.72 -6.57 -36.52
C ARG A 811 16.66 -7.08 -37.62
N GLU A 812 16.26 -6.89 -38.87
CA GLU A 812 17.14 -6.97 -40.04
C GLU A 812 18.01 -5.71 -40.16
N GLU A 813 19.22 -5.89 -40.71
CA GLU A 813 20.46 -5.17 -40.38
C GLU A 813 20.69 -3.79 -41.05
N ASP A 814 19.69 -3.14 -41.64
CA ASP A 814 19.92 -1.99 -42.53
C ASP A 814 19.32 -0.65 -42.05
N ILE A 815 19.96 0.02 -41.07
CA ILE A 815 19.57 1.38 -40.65
C ILE A 815 20.81 2.25 -40.43
N GLY A 816 20.91 3.37 -41.15
CA GLY A 816 22.00 4.35 -41.02
C GLY A 816 22.09 5.03 -39.65
N GLU A 817 23.14 5.84 -39.44
CA GLU A 817 23.43 6.47 -38.15
C GLU A 817 22.28 7.34 -37.60
N ARG A 818 21.99 7.23 -36.29
CA ARG A 818 20.91 8.02 -35.65
C ARG A 818 21.25 9.52 -35.56
N PRO A 819 20.24 10.42 -35.63
CA PRO A 819 20.45 11.85 -35.42
C PRO A 819 21.11 12.14 -34.07
N GLU A 820 21.93 13.18 -34.02
CA GLU A 820 22.60 13.58 -32.78
C GLU A 820 21.57 14.01 -31.71
N GLY A 821 21.72 13.50 -30.49
CA GLY A 821 20.72 13.63 -29.42
C GLY A 821 21.05 14.60 -28.28
N GLY A 822 22.32 15.01 -28.17
CA GLY A 822 22.82 15.83 -27.06
C GLY A 822 22.45 15.28 -25.67
N ILE A 823 22.31 16.17 -24.68
CA ILE A 823 21.91 15.82 -23.30
C ILE A 823 20.51 15.19 -23.20
N THR A 824 19.67 15.37 -24.22
CA THR A 824 18.27 14.89 -24.25
C THR A 824 18.13 13.41 -24.60
N THR A 825 19.22 12.74 -24.97
CA THR A 825 19.24 11.29 -25.20
C THR A 825 20.00 10.51 -24.13
N TRP A 826 20.71 11.19 -23.23
CA TRP A 826 21.48 10.57 -22.16
C TRP A 826 20.55 9.81 -21.18
N PRO A 827 20.77 8.50 -20.95
CA PRO A 827 20.00 7.74 -19.98
C PRO A 827 20.01 8.40 -18.59
N GLY A 828 18.86 8.44 -17.91
CA GLY A 828 18.71 9.07 -16.59
C GLY A 828 18.70 10.60 -16.56
N VAL A 829 19.39 11.25 -17.49
CA VAL A 829 19.45 12.72 -17.58
C VAL A 829 18.33 13.27 -18.47
N ARG A 830 18.01 12.57 -19.57
CA ARG A 830 16.97 12.97 -20.54
C ARG A 830 15.61 13.30 -19.92
N VAL A 831 15.30 12.72 -18.76
CA VAL A 831 14.04 12.93 -18.07
C VAL A 831 13.89 14.37 -17.58
N PHE A 832 15.01 15.05 -17.28
CA PHE A 832 15.06 16.43 -16.79
C PHE A 832 15.14 17.48 -17.89
N PHE A 833 15.05 17.07 -19.15
CA PHE A 833 15.12 17.96 -20.28
C PHE A 833 13.96 17.70 -21.23
N VAL A 834 13.54 18.76 -21.92
CA VAL A 834 12.61 18.70 -23.04
C VAL A 834 13.44 18.96 -24.30
N ARG A 835 13.35 18.05 -25.28
CA ARG A 835 13.95 18.29 -26.59
C ARG A 835 13.25 19.49 -27.22
N VAL A 836 14.04 20.43 -27.72
CA VAL A 836 13.57 21.61 -28.44
C VAL A 836 14.32 21.65 -29.78
N PRO A 837 13.63 21.76 -30.92
CA PRO A 837 12.17 21.78 -31.07
C PRO A 837 11.55 20.39 -30.88
N SER A 838 10.26 20.31 -30.52
CA SER A 838 9.54 19.04 -30.42
C SER A 838 8.08 19.14 -30.85
N LEU A 839 7.63 18.16 -31.65
CA LEU A 839 6.23 18.03 -32.09
C LEU A 839 5.27 17.57 -30.98
N SER A 840 5.78 17.20 -29.81
CA SER A 840 4.96 16.86 -28.64
C SER A 840 4.54 18.07 -27.81
N GLY A 841 4.84 19.30 -28.26
CA GLY A 841 4.47 20.52 -27.56
C GLY A 841 2.96 20.78 -27.57
N GLU A 842 2.48 21.49 -26.54
CA GLU A 842 1.05 21.81 -26.34
C GLU A 842 0.43 22.52 -27.56
N VAL A 843 1.18 23.41 -28.22
CA VAL A 843 0.69 24.15 -29.41
C VAL A 843 0.34 23.21 -30.58
N VAL A 844 1.17 22.19 -30.80
CA VAL A 844 0.92 21.20 -31.87
C VAL A 844 -0.27 20.31 -31.50
N GLN A 845 -0.42 19.97 -30.22
CA GLN A 845 -1.57 19.21 -29.72
C GLN A 845 -2.87 20.01 -29.89
N ASP A 846 -2.87 21.29 -29.53
CA ASP A 846 -4.01 22.20 -29.69
C ASP A 846 -4.44 22.35 -31.14
N PHE A 847 -3.48 22.42 -32.08
CA PHE A 847 -3.80 22.42 -33.51
C PHE A 847 -4.62 21.19 -33.92
N PHE A 848 -4.22 19.99 -33.50
CA PHE A 848 -4.97 18.77 -33.82
C PHE A 848 -6.30 18.69 -33.07
N ARG A 849 -6.36 19.18 -31.82
CA ARG A 849 -7.60 19.27 -31.04
C ARG A 849 -8.64 20.17 -31.73
N PHE A 850 -8.25 21.37 -32.12
CA PHE A 850 -9.11 22.33 -32.83
C PHE A 850 -9.55 21.78 -34.19
N ARG A 851 -8.65 21.10 -34.90
CA ARG A 851 -9.02 20.41 -36.15
C ARG A 851 -10.10 19.35 -35.93
N GLU A 852 -9.97 18.49 -34.92
CA GLU A 852 -10.98 17.45 -34.68
C GLU A 852 -12.32 18.07 -34.27
N ARG A 853 -12.35 19.08 -33.39
CA ARG A 853 -13.58 19.82 -33.06
C ARG A 853 -14.24 20.43 -34.30
N ALA A 854 -13.45 21.10 -35.14
CA ALA A 854 -13.91 21.69 -36.40
C ALA A 854 -14.50 20.63 -37.35
N ARG A 855 -13.85 19.47 -37.43
CA ARG A 855 -14.31 18.36 -38.24
C ARG A 855 -15.59 17.73 -37.71
N GLU A 856 -15.69 17.49 -36.40
CA GLU A 856 -16.90 16.97 -35.76
C GLU A 856 -18.08 17.91 -35.98
N ALA A 857 -17.87 19.22 -35.83
CA ALA A 857 -18.90 20.23 -36.11
C ALA A 857 -19.40 20.16 -37.56
N VAL A 858 -18.48 20.16 -38.54
CA VAL A 858 -18.84 20.10 -39.97
C VAL A 858 -19.48 18.77 -40.36
N LEU A 859 -19.01 17.64 -39.84
CA LEU A 859 -19.61 16.33 -40.11
C LEU A 859 -21.03 16.24 -39.54
N THR A 860 -21.23 16.75 -38.32
CA THR A 860 -22.54 16.81 -37.67
C THR A 860 -23.49 17.71 -38.46
N ARG A 861 -23.04 18.91 -38.83
CA ARG A 861 -23.78 19.84 -39.71
C ARG A 861 -24.19 19.18 -41.02
N ASN A 862 -23.24 18.56 -41.72
CA ASN A 862 -23.51 17.87 -43.00
C ASN A 862 -24.52 16.73 -42.84
N ARG A 863 -24.48 16.03 -41.71
CA ARG A 863 -25.46 14.99 -41.37
C ARG A 863 -26.84 15.59 -41.12
N MET A 864 -26.94 16.68 -40.35
CA MET A 864 -28.21 17.38 -40.13
C MET A 864 -28.83 17.89 -41.42
N ILE A 865 -28.02 18.45 -42.33
CA ILE A 865 -28.45 18.88 -43.67
C ILE A 865 -28.98 17.68 -44.47
N LYS A 866 -28.26 16.55 -44.49
CA LYS A 866 -28.70 15.33 -45.18
C LYS A 866 -29.99 14.74 -44.60
N GLU A 867 -30.19 14.86 -43.30
CA GLU A 867 -31.37 14.39 -42.57
C GLU A 867 -32.54 15.41 -42.60
N GLY A 868 -32.36 16.59 -43.20
CA GLY A 868 -33.38 17.65 -43.23
C GLY A 868 -33.69 18.28 -41.86
N ARG A 869 -32.78 18.15 -40.89
CA ARG A 869 -32.93 18.71 -39.54
C ARG A 869 -32.56 20.19 -39.52
N ASP A 870 -33.27 21.00 -38.74
CA ASP A 870 -32.90 22.40 -38.51
C ASP A 870 -31.51 22.47 -37.86
N HIS A 871 -30.60 23.19 -38.53
CA HIS A 871 -29.21 23.38 -38.15
C HIS A 871 -28.89 24.85 -37.84
N ALA A 872 -29.86 25.77 -37.86
CA ALA A 872 -29.59 27.20 -37.68
C ALA A 872 -29.01 27.50 -36.29
N ALA A 873 -29.57 26.90 -35.23
CA ALA A 873 -29.04 27.03 -33.87
C ALA A 873 -27.64 26.39 -33.74
N PHE A 874 -27.42 25.23 -34.36
CA PHE A 874 -26.12 24.55 -34.38
C PHE A 874 -25.05 25.36 -35.10
N ASP A 875 -25.38 25.96 -36.24
CA ASP A 875 -24.46 26.80 -37.02
C ASP A 875 -24.04 28.06 -36.25
N ILE A 876 -24.91 28.59 -35.38
CA ILE A 876 -24.58 29.71 -34.47
C ILE A 876 -23.69 29.23 -33.32
N GLU A 877 -24.01 28.09 -32.71
CA GLU A 877 -23.27 27.54 -31.57
C GLU A 877 -21.84 27.13 -31.94
N PHE A 878 -21.66 26.50 -33.11
CA PHE A 878 -20.38 25.97 -33.59
C PHE A 878 -19.76 26.80 -34.73
N ALA A 879 -20.11 28.09 -34.81
CA ALA A 879 -19.76 28.96 -35.93
C ALA A 879 -18.24 29.04 -36.17
N TRP A 880 -17.44 29.15 -35.10
CA TRP A 880 -15.99 29.27 -35.23
C TRP A 880 -15.35 27.93 -35.61
N GLU A 881 -15.81 26.81 -35.04
CA GLU A 881 -15.38 25.45 -35.42
C GLU A 881 -15.63 25.19 -36.91
N ILE A 882 -16.82 25.54 -37.40
CA ILE A 882 -17.20 25.40 -38.81
C ILE A 882 -16.28 26.25 -39.71
N ALA A 883 -16.03 27.51 -39.32
CA ALA A 883 -15.23 28.45 -40.09
C ALA A 883 -13.77 28.01 -40.26
N ILE A 884 -13.16 27.40 -39.24
CA ILE A 884 -11.75 27.01 -39.30
C ILE A 884 -11.50 25.69 -40.03
N HIS A 885 -12.53 24.86 -40.25
CA HIS A 885 -12.40 23.47 -40.69
C HIS A 885 -11.53 23.29 -41.95
N GLN A 886 -11.83 24.00 -43.04
CA GLN A 886 -11.10 23.84 -44.31
C GLN A 886 -9.62 24.23 -44.19
N SER A 887 -9.35 25.31 -43.45
CA SER A 887 -8.00 25.84 -43.20
C SER A 887 -7.15 24.84 -42.42
N PHE A 888 -7.72 24.23 -41.37
CA PHE A 888 -7.04 23.24 -40.53
C PHE A 888 -6.84 21.91 -41.26
N GLU A 889 -7.80 21.44 -42.05
CA GLU A 889 -7.65 20.22 -42.85
C GLU A 889 -6.54 20.37 -43.91
N LYS A 890 -6.50 21.50 -44.62
CA LYS A 890 -5.43 21.79 -45.58
C LYS A 890 -4.05 21.79 -44.92
N GLN A 891 -3.95 22.42 -43.74
CA GLN A 891 -2.69 22.48 -42.99
C GLN A 891 -2.26 21.10 -42.48
N ALA A 892 -3.19 20.27 -42.00
CA ALA A 892 -2.89 18.93 -41.54
C ALA A 892 -2.39 17.99 -42.66
N ARG A 893 -2.91 18.14 -43.89
CA ARG A 893 -2.38 17.43 -45.07
C ARG A 893 -0.92 17.78 -45.34
N ARG A 894 -0.55 19.07 -45.23
CA ARG A 894 0.84 19.53 -45.34
C ARG A 894 1.73 18.94 -44.25
N PHE A 895 1.25 18.92 -43.00
CA PHE A 895 1.98 18.28 -41.89
C PHE A 895 2.21 16.78 -42.10
N SER A 896 1.24 16.07 -42.70
CA SER A 896 1.41 14.65 -43.06
C SER A 896 2.56 14.45 -44.05
N GLN A 897 2.67 15.30 -45.08
CA GLN A 897 3.79 15.27 -46.03
C GLN A 897 5.14 15.56 -45.36
N LEU A 898 5.20 16.59 -44.50
CA LEU A 898 6.42 16.93 -43.75
C LEU A 898 6.86 15.78 -42.82
N ARG A 899 5.92 15.11 -42.14
CA ARG A 899 6.21 13.93 -41.30
C ARG A 899 6.77 12.75 -42.09
N LYS A 900 6.26 12.51 -43.30
CA LYS A 900 6.85 11.49 -44.20
C LYS A 900 8.30 11.84 -44.56
N GLY A 901 8.58 13.11 -44.83
CA GLY A 901 9.94 13.61 -45.05
C GLY A 901 10.88 13.40 -43.86
N LEU A 902 10.42 13.65 -42.63
CA LEU A 902 11.19 13.41 -41.40
C LEU A 902 11.65 11.94 -41.28
N LEU A 903 10.78 10.98 -41.63
CA LEU A 903 11.11 9.55 -41.58
C LEU A 903 12.16 9.16 -42.63
N LEU A 904 12.10 9.76 -43.82
CA LEU A 904 13.09 9.54 -44.87
C LEU A 904 14.46 10.09 -44.46
N ILE A 905 14.49 11.28 -43.84
CA ILE A 905 15.72 11.90 -43.33
C ILE A 905 16.34 11.05 -42.20
N ASP A 906 15.54 10.52 -41.29
CA ASP A 906 16.02 9.67 -40.20
C ASP A 906 16.68 8.38 -40.72
N ARG A 907 16.08 7.77 -41.76
CA ARG A 907 16.57 6.53 -42.39
C ARG A 907 17.66 6.71 -43.43
N ALA A 908 17.92 7.94 -43.86
CA ALA A 908 18.91 8.27 -44.88
C ALA A 908 20.31 7.75 -44.49
N THR A 909 20.97 6.98 -45.35
CA THR A 909 22.34 6.50 -45.11
C THR A 909 23.40 7.51 -45.57
N ASN A 910 22.99 8.50 -46.36
CA ASN A 910 23.85 9.53 -46.96
C ASN A 910 23.93 10.85 -46.16
N LEU A 911 23.34 10.92 -44.96
CA LEU A 911 23.39 12.07 -44.07
C LEU A 911 24.12 11.72 -42.78
N ASP A 912 25.00 12.60 -42.31
CA ASP A 912 25.65 12.45 -41.00
C ASP A 912 24.70 12.79 -39.84
N LYS A 913 25.10 12.47 -38.60
CA LYS A 913 24.26 12.66 -37.40
C LYS A 913 23.83 14.12 -37.17
N THR A 914 24.66 15.09 -37.55
CA THR A 914 24.44 16.53 -37.34
C THR A 914 23.52 17.08 -38.42
N GLN A 915 23.78 16.75 -39.68
CA GLN A 915 22.95 17.09 -40.84
C GLN A 915 21.53 16.55 -40.68
N LYS A 916 21.38 15.30 -40.20
CA LYS A 916 20.06 14.73 -39.86
C LYS A 916 19.35 15.56 -38.80
N ARG A 917 20.06 15.93 -37.72
CA ARG A 917 19.49 16.72 -36.63
C ARG A 917 19.02 18.08 -37.11
N GLU A 918 19.83 18.81 -37.86
CA GLU A 918 19.48 20.14 -38.39
C GLU A 918 18.28 20.08 -39.33
N ALA A 919 18.25 19.11 -40.24
CA ALA A 919 17.13 18.93 -41.16
C ALA A 919 15.82 18.61 -40.43
N ILE A 920 15.87 17.71 -39.42
CA ILE A 920 14.73 17.37 -38.58
C ILE A 920 14.26 18.58 -37.77
N ASP A 921 15.18 19.31 -37.15
CA ASP A 921 14.86 20.44 -36.29
C ASP A 921 14.26 21.60 -37.11
N LYS A 922 14.74 21.83 -38.34
CA LYS A 922 14.19 22.83 -39.27
C LYS A 922 12.73 22.55 -39.62
N ILE A 923 12.43 21.31 -40.05
CA ILE A 923 11.05 20.90 -40.37
C ILE A 923 10.17 20.98 -39.12
N THR A 924 10.69 20.56 -37.97
CA THR A 924 9.96 20.59 -36.70
C THR A 924 9.59 22.02 -36.29
N ARG A 925 10.52 22.99 -36.38
CA ARG A 925 10.23 24.41 -36.11
C ARG A 925 9.17 24.96 -37.04
N MET A 926 9.24 24.66 -38.34
CA MET A 926 8.22 25.09 -39.31
C MET A 926 6.84 24.56 -38.94
N MET A 927 6.73 23.30 -38.52
CA MET A 927 5.46 22.71 -38.11
C MET A 927 4.91 23.36 -36.84
N ILE A 928 5.77 23.65 -35.85
CA ILE A 928 5.37 24.32 -34.60
C ILE A 928 4.86 25.73 -34.90
N GLN A 929 5.62 26.52 -35.67
CA GLN A 929 5.26 27.89 -36.04
C GLN A 929 3.92 27.94 -36.79
N GLN A 930 3.74 27.08 -37.79
CA GLN A 930 2.48 27.00 -38.54
C GLN A 930 1.30 26.51 -37.67
N SER A 931 1.56 25.66 -36.66
CA SER A 931 0.54 25.25 -35.71
C SER A 931 0.13 26.43 -34.83
N LYS A 932 1.10 27.21 -34.34
CA LYS A 932 0.90 28.40 -33.50
C LYS A 932 0.02 29.43 -34.20
N GLU A 933 0.40 29.82 -35.41
CA GLU A 933 -0.34 30.79 -36.23
C GLU A 933 -1.80 30.37 -36.45
N LYS A 934 -2.05 29.07 -36.67
CA LYS A 934 -3.41 28.54 -36.84
C LYS A 934 -4.21 28.56 -35.55
N VAL A 935 -3.60 28.17 -34.44
CA VAL A 935 -4.26 28.12 -33.12
C VAL A 935 -4.58 29.54 -32.64
N GLU A 936 -3.64 30.48 -32.75
CA GLU A 936 -3.85 31.89 -32.39
C GLU A 936 -4.95 32.51 -33.25
N GLY A 937 -4.91 32.35 -34.57
CA GLY A 937 -5.96 32.86 -35.45
C GLY A 937 -7.34 32.24 -35.19
N ALA A 938 -7.40 30.97 -34.76
CA ALA A 938 -8.66 30.34 -34.35
C ALA A 938 -9.21 30.91 -33.03
N LYS A 939 -8.34 31.17 -32.05
CA LYS A 939 -8.72 31.82 -30.78
C LYS A 939 -9.27 33.23 -31.01
N GLU A 940 -8.61 34.02 -31.86
CA GLU A 940 -9.09 35.37 -32.23
C GLU A 940 -10.45 35.32 -32.92
N LEU A 941 -10.63 34.40 -33.88
CA LEU A 941 -11.90 34.22 -34.56
C LEU A 941 -13.03 33.82 -33.60
N LYS A 942 -12.75 32.90 -32.67
CA LYS A 942 -13.68 32.50 -31.61
C LYS A 942 -14.12 33.71 -30.79
N LYS A 943 -13.18 34.54 -30.33
CA LYS A 943 -13.46 35.75 -29.57
C LYS A 943 -14.39 36.70 -30.32
N VAL A 944 -14.10 36.98 -31.59
CA VAL A 944 -14.95 37.86 -32.43
C VAL A 944 -16.35 37.30 -32.62
N ILE A 945 -16.49 35.98 -32.75
CA ILE A 945 -17.77 35.31 -32.91
C ILE A 945 -18.58 35.33 -31.60
N ASP A 946 -17.93 35.04 -30.47
CA ASP A 946 -18.56 35.03 -29.15
C ASP A 946 -19.05 36.45 -28.76
N GLU A 947 -18.23 37.49 -28.98
CA GLU A 947 -18.64 38.89 -28.78
C GLU A 947 -19.87 39.26 -29.61
N LYS A 948 -19.90 38.87 -30.89
CA LYS A 948 -21.06 39.10 -31.77
C LYS A 948 -22.30 38.33 -31.30
N ARG A 949 -22.12 37.11 -30.79
CA ARG A 949 -23.19 36.27 -30.25
C ARG A 949 -23.81 36.93 -29.03
N ASP A 950 -22.99 37.42 -28.10
CA ASP A 950 -23.46 38.08 -26.88
C ASP A 950 -24.20 39.39 -27.19
N ILE A 951 -23.74 40.18 -28.17
CA ILE A 951 -24.46 41.37 -28.66
C ILE A 951 -25.83 41.01 -29.25
N LEU A 952 -25.92 39.89 -29.99
CA LEU A 952 -27.18 39.40 -30.56
C LEU A 952 -28.14 38.86 -29.50
N PHE A 953 -27.61 38.25 -28.42
CA PHE A 953 -28.41 37.79 -27.27
C PHE A 953 -28.88 38.94 -26.38
N GLN A 954 -28.11 40.03 -26.23
CA GLN A 954 -28.53 41.21 -25.48
C GLN A 954 -29.53 42.10 -26.25
N ARG A 955 -29.62 41.97 -27.59
CA ARG A 955 -30.58 42.68 -28.45
C ARG A 955 -31.90 41.95 -28.65
N ARG A 956 -31.99 40.69 -28.22
CA ARG A 956 -33.24 39.93 -28.08
C ARG A 956 -33.75 40.05 -26.65
#